data_AF-A0A2S1ZRD7-F1
#
_entry.id   AF-A0A2S1ZRD7-F1
#
_cell.length_a   1.000
_cell.length_b   1.000
_cell.length_c   1.000
_cell.angle_alpha   90.00
_cell.angle_beta   90.00
_cell.angle_gamma   90.00
#
_symmetry.space_group_name_H-M   'P 1'
#
loop_
_entity.id
_entity.type
_entity.pdbx_description
1 polymer ?
#
loop_
_entity_poly.entity_id
_entity_poly.type
_entity_poly.pdbx_seq_one_letter_code
_entity_poly.pdbx_strand_id
1 'polypeptide(L)'
;DEISILMEAMARTQRDTSPDGFNAIAEYHGLPGLCPNLNALHPMACCIHGMPTFILWHRLYAVQMEDSLWRHGMTIGIPYWDWTRAMTALPSLVATENYVDSYSGKTVPNPFHHGTIGFEKSKTTRDVQKSLFEQPSAHHHTYLFEQVMLALEQDDYCDFAVQYEIAHNAIHFLVGGHAEKSMTSLHYTSFDPLFYLHHSFVDKVYTIWQKLQEHRGKSGNTANCALSILNEPMKPFSYSLNRNKITHDHAAPSKAFDISKLGYRYDNLEFDGKTVPELHHIIEERKTHERTFVGFILHGIKTSAHVTLNICKTPEDCDHPAGEFAILGGEKEMEWAYDRAYKYEITDVLHKLHLRFYDDYTVKMDIIAANKTKIPSSIFPPLSIIREAPHEKEDHALMQPFETRKDVNSLSDRDVYSLGRALDNFYADETTNGFQHLASFHGAPAMCKSLDGKPRACCMHGMPAFLLWHRLYTYQFEEALREHGSTVAIPYWDWTKPIKKLPDMVRGASYYDEYHGRAAANPYFHGQIKTSNTFTARDIQPELYNHHNFLDNIWYALEQENFCDFTVQLEIIHNAIHGCVGGHEPYGMGSLHYTSYDPLFFLHHSNTDRLFAVWQELQKRRGKDYNVAHCAEYDMHQNMRPFNDTSINHYDFSFKHSRPIDGFDYRTTFQYEYDSLTINGLSLDQVEKEIKEHKSHDRVFAAFLLHDIGTSAVVDFWVCKENGNCHDNHKSLFILGGSLEMPWVYDRLYKYDVTPEVVGLGLGYDSHFTIKMKITATNGTLLNSDVIPPATAVFVPGTEAKVKDKKDVKVDKVRKSINSLTSAEVSNLKDALKRLKNDNSKHGFQALAGYHGAPGLCKSKTGEKQACCIHGMPAFPTWHRLYTVNFEDEMIRHGLKEGLPYIDWSGDPSKRIPEILNHEPFSGGEIKYKHTTTHRKSLKRLLSEPTDKEAPSTLFEEALWALEQTDYCDFVVNFEIVHNSLHWLIGGYEKYSLSNLDYAAYDPIFFILHSSIDRFFIIWQELQKHRHLPYHRIDCGWPHVGHKMKPFSFGKDINPNEATHEHSKPSETLDYTQFGYHYDSLTFHGMTIPQLDKYIEKRKKYR
;
A
#
# COMPACT_ATOMS: atom_id res chain seq x y z
N ASP A 1 39.12 -18.28 -30.38
CA ASP A 1 38.77 -19.71 -30.52
C ASP A 1 37.27 -19.93 -30.64
N GLU A 2 36.46 -19.48 -29.67
CA GLU A 2 34.99 -19.64 -29.69
C GLU A 2 34.31 -19.08 -30.96
N ILE A 3 34.65 -17.85 -31.37
CA ILE A 3 34.13 -17.24 -32.62
C ILE A 3 34.46 -18.11 -33.83
N SER A 4 35.68 -18.63 -33.93
CA SER A 4 36.11 -19.46 -35.05
C SER A 4 35.35 -20.79 -35.11
N ILE A 5 35.13 -21.42 -33.95
CA ILE A 5 34.33 -22.65 -33.82
C ILE A 5 32.88 -22.39 -34.27
N LEU A 6 32.29 -21.28 -33.80
CA LEU A 6 30.92 -20.90 -34.16
C LEU A 6 30.78 -20.61 -35.67
N MET A 7 31.72 -19.85 -36.24
CA MET A 7 31.75 -19.56 -37.68
C MET A 7 31.84 -20.85 -38.50
N GLU A 8 32.73 -21.77 -38.12
CA GLU A 8 32.91 -23.01 -38.86
C GLU A 8 31.68 -23.93 -38.73
N ALA A 9 31.11 -24.05 -37.53
CA ALA A 9 29.88 -24.81 -37.29
C ALA A 9 28.73 -24.27 -38.14
N MET A 10 28.48 -22.96 -38.11
CA MET A 10 27.43 -22.34 -38.94
C MET A 10 27.68 -22.55 -40.44
N ALA A 11 28.92 -22.41 -40.92
CA ALA A 11 29.26 -22.68 -42.32
C ALA A 11 29.05 -24.16 -42.73
N ARG A 12 29.20 -25.11 -41.80
CA ARG A 12 28.88 -26.52 -42.02
C ARG A 12 27.38 -26.75 -42.01
N THR A 13 26.65 -26.20 -41.03
CA THR A 13 25.18 -26.28 -40.95
C THR A 13 24.49 -25.67 -42.16
N GLN A 14 24.99 -24.56 -42.72
CA GLN A 14 24.48 -23.96 -43.96
C GLN A 14 24.72 -24.81 -45.21
N ARG A 15 25.75 -25.65 -45.22
CA ARG A 15 26.05 -26.58 -46.32
C ARG A 15 25.30 -27.91 -46.20
N ASP A 16 24.81 -28.24 -45.01
CA ASP A 16 24.03 -29.45 -44.80
C ASP A 16 22.64 -29.33 -45.44
N THR A 17 22.31 -30.30 -46.28
CA THR A 17 21.02 -30.42 -46.96
C THR A 17 20.10 -31.44 -46.29
N SER A 18 20.51 -32.02 -45.15
CA SER A 18 19.69 -32.90 -44.34
C SER A 18 18.58 -32.14 -43.59
N PRO A 19 17.63 -32.83 -42.95
CA PRO A 19 16.64 -32.20 -42.08
C PRO A 19 17.22 -31.42 -40.89
N ASP A 20 18.50 -31.66 -40.54
CA ASP A 20 19.21 -30.91 -39.50
C ASP A 20 19.98 -29.70 -40.06
N GLY A 21 19.96 -29.47 -41.38
CA GLY A 21 20.64 -28.34 -42.02
C GLY A 21 19.95 -27.00 -41.81
N PHE A 22 20.69 -25.90 -42.02
CA PHE A 22 20.20 -24.53 -41.75
C PHE A 22 18.89 -24.20 -42.47
N ASN A 23 18.78 -24.54 -43.76
CA ASN A 23 17.58 -24.26 -44.54
C ASN A 23 16.38 -25.04 -44.00
N ALA A 24 16.52 -26.34 -43.75
CA ALA A 24 15.42 -27.16 -43.24
C ALA A 24 14.91 -26.67 -41.87
N ILE A 25 15.82 -26.18 -41.00
CA ILE A 25 15.45 -25.57 -39.72
C ILE A 25 14.81 -24.20 -39.94
N ALA A 26 15.35 -23.35 -40.83
CA ALA A 26 14.77 -22.03 -41.15
C ALA A 26 13.31 -22.15 -41.66
N GLU A 27 13.01 -23.21 -42.41
CA GLU A 27 11.67 -23.54 -42.93
C GLU A 27 10.65 -23.90 -41.84
N TYR A 28 11.06 -24.19 -40.60
CA TYR A 28 10.13 -24.44 -39.48
C TYR A 28 9.32 -23.20 -39.11
N HIS A 29 9.91 -22.03 -39.30
CA HIS A 29 9.27 -20.76 -39.00
C HIS A 29 8.43 -20.34 -40.22
N GLY A 30 9.09 -19.86 -41.28
CA GLY A 30 8.44 -19.19 -42.40
C GLY A 30 8.03 -20.10 -43.55
N LEU A 31 8.57 -19.82 -44.74
CA LEU A 31 8.27 -20.56 -45.97
C LEU A 31 9.32 -21.64 -46.26
N PRO A 32 8.92 -22.76 -46.91
CA PRO A 32 7.55 -23.11 -47.29
C PRO A 32 6.73 -23.53 -46.06
N GLY A 33 5.47 -23.07 -45.99
CA GLY A 33 4.62 -23.30 -44.82
C GLY A 33 4.36 -24.79 -44.56
N LEU A 34 4.62 -25.25 -43.33
CA LEU A 34 4.48 -26.66 -42.93
C LEU A 34 3.18 -26.94 -42.16
N CYS A 35 2.38 -25.91 -41.85
CA CYS A 35 1.18 -25.99 -41.03
C CYS A 35 -0.11 -25.89 -41.88
N PRO A 36 -1.24 -26.48 -41.44
CA PRO A 36 -1.46 -27.24 -40.20
C PRO A 36 -0.92 -28.68 -40.22
N ASN A 37 -0.60 -29.22 -41.40
CA ASN A 37 0.07 -30.50 -41.63
C ASN A 37 0.79 -30.47 -43.00
N LEU A 38 1.70 -31.42 -43.23
CA LEU A 38 2.56 -31.48 -44.41
C LEU A 38 1.82 -31.58 -45.76
N ASN A 39 0.55 -32.01 -45.77
CA ASN A 39 -0.26 -32.22 -46.97
C ASN A 39 -1.44 -31.25 -47.08
N ALA A 40 -1.42 -30.13 -46.35
CA ALA A 40 -2.52 -29.18 -46.35
C ALA A 40 -2.72 -28.51 -47.73
N LEU A 41 -3.98 -28.37 -48.15
CA LEU A 41 -4.36 -27.65 -49.38
C LEU A 41 -3.97 -26.17 -49.35
N HIS A 42 -3.93 -25.58 -48.16
CA HIS A 42 -3.53 -24.19 -47.93
C HIS A 42 -2.45 -24.16 -46.84
N PRO A 43 -1.19 -24.41 -47.20
CA PRO A 43 -0.09 -24.39 -46.24
C PRO A 43 0.12 -22.97 -45.70
N MET A 44 0.34 -22.90 -44.39
CA MET A 44 0.66 -21.70 -43.62
C MET A 44 2.01 -21.88 -42.92
N ALA A 45 2.68 -20.77 -42.64
CA ALA A 45 3.88 -20.75 -41.82
C ALA A 45 3.55 -21.29 -40.41
N CYS A 46 4.46 -22.05 -39.80
CA CYS A 46 4.27 -22.57 -38.44
C CYS A 46 4.74 -21.57 -37.36
N CYS A 47 4.85 -20.29 -37.72
CA CYS A 47 5.14 -19.17 -36.83
C CYS A 47 4.00 -18.96 -35.83
N ILE A 48 4.23 -19.28 -34.56
CA ILE A 48 3.34 -18.89 -33.47
C ILE A 48 3.68 -17.45 -33.07
N HIS A 49 2.81 -16.50 -33.41
CA HIS A 49 2.88 -15.08 -33.07
C HIS A 49 1.49 -14.63 -32.60
N GLY A 50 1.43 -13.62 -31.74
CA GLY A 50 0.20 -13.09 -31.17
C GLY A 50 -0.50 -14.05 -30.23
N MET A 51 0.25 -14.99 -29.64
CA MET A 51 -0.29 -16.10 -28.85
C MET A 51 0.58 -16.34 -27.61
N PRO A 52 0.01 -16.77 -26.47
CA PRO A 52 0.77 -17.06 -25.25
C PRO A 52 1.88 -18.11 -25.42
N THR A 53 1.83 -18.93 -26.46
CA THR A 53 2.85 -19.94 -26.77
C THR A 53 4.05 -19.41 -27.56
N PHE A 54 4.04 -18.13 -27.99
CA PHE A 54 5.09 -17.49 -28.79
C PHE A 54 6.50 -17.72 -28.21
N ILE A 55 6.71 -17.37 -26.94
CA ILE A 55 8.04 -17.43 -26.30
C ILE A 55 8.55 -18.87 -26.24
N LEU A 56 7.68 -19.81 -25.83
CA LEU A 56 8.01 -21.23 -25.67
C LEU A 56 8.31 -21.91 -27.01
N TRP A 57 7.63 -21.48 -28.08
CA TRP A 57 7.91 -21.95 -29.43
C TRP A 57 9.31 -21.51 -29.88
N HIS A 58 9.63 -20.23 -29.70
CA HIS A 58 10.93 -19.68 -30.10
C HIS A 58 12.08 -20.20 -29.23
N ARG A 59 11.84 -20.51 -27.95
CA ARG A 59 12.77 -21.25 -27.09
C ARG A 59 13.15 -22.60 -27.68
N LEU A 60 12.17 -23.45 -28.00
CA LEU A 60 12.45 -24.75 -28.64
C LEU A 60 13.08 -24.58 -30.02
N TYR A 61 12.76 -23.49 -30.72
CA TYR A 61 13.34 -23.22 -32.02
C TYR A 61 14.82 -22.86 -31.93
N ALA A 62 15.23 -22.09 -30.92
CA ALA A 62 16.63 -21.82 -30.64
C ALA A 62 17.38 -23.11 -30.27
N VAL A 63 16.79 -23.97 -29.43
CA VAL A 63 17.34 -25.29 -29.09
C VAL A 63 17.49 -26.18 -30.33
N GLN A 64 16.53 -26.15 -31.25
CA GLN A 64 16.61 -26.91 -32.51
C GLN A 64 17.85 -26.51 -33.32
N MET A 65 18.13 -25.21 -33.44
CA MET A 65 19.31 -24.72 -34.14
C MET A 65 20.59 -24.99 -33.34
N GLU A 66 20.55 -24.85 -32.01
CA GLU A 66 21.70 -25.10 -31.14
C GLU A 66 22.18 -26.54 -31.28
N ASP A 67 21.28 -27.52 -31.18
CA ASP A 67 21.61 -28.94 -31.34
C ASP A 67 22.16 -29.26 -32.74
N SER A 68 21.68 -28.57 -33.78
CA SER A 68 22.25 -28.71 -35.11
C SER A 68 23.68 -28.19 -35.17
N LEU A 69 23.93 -26.98 -34.65
CA LEU A 69 25.27 -26.41 -34.60
C LEU A 69 26.23 -27.30 -33.79
N TRP A 70 25.78 -27.88 -32.67
CA TRP A 70 26.55 -28.86 -31.89
C TRP A 70 26.95 -30.08 -32.71
N ARG A 71 26.01 -30.68 -33.47
CA ARG A 71 26.32 -31.80 -34.38
C ARG A 71 27.31 -31.42 -35.49
N HIS A 72 27.39 -30.14 -35.83
CA HIS A 72 28.29 -29.59 -36.83
C HIS A 72 29.63 -29.09 -36.27
N GLY A 73 29.87 -29.25 -34.96
CA GLY A 73 31.15 -28.99 -34.32
C GLY A 73 31.19 -27.76 -33.41
N MET A 74 30.04 -27.15 -33.10
CA MET A 74 29.96 -26.12 -32.06
C MET A 74 30.20 -26.75 -30.68
N THR A 75 30.92 -26.05 -29.80
CA THR A 75 31.25 -26.51 -28.43
C THR A 75 30.75 -25.57 -27.34
N ILE A 76 30.08 -24.49 -27.74
CA ILE A 76 29.46 -23.48 -26.86
C ILE A 76 27.96 -23.45 -27.15
N GLY A 77 27.17 -22.73 -26.35
CA GLY A 77 25.78 -22.42 -26.70
C GLY A 77 25.69 -21.33 -27.77
N ILE A 78 24.50 -21.12 -28.34
CA ILE A 78 24.23 -19.99 -29.25
C ILE A 78 24.44 -18.67 -28.48
N PRO A 79 25.36 -17.79 -28.92
CA PRO A 79 25.54 -16.50 -28.26
C PRO A 79 24.28 -15.63 -28.38
N TYR A 80 24.04 -14.80 -27.38
CA TYR A 80 22.96 -13.83 -27.39
C TYR A 80 23.49 -12.44 -27.75
N TRP A 81 22.67 -11.64 -28.42
CA TRP A 81 22.94 -10.22 -28.66
C TRP A 81 22.02 -9.37 -27.77
N ASP A 82 22.60 -8.78 -26.72
CA ASP A 82 21.89 -7.84 -25.86
C ASP A 82 21.70 -6.50 -26.58
N TRP A 83 20.51 -6.33 -27.16
CA TRP A 83 20.13 -5.15 -27.91
C TRP A 83 19.47 -4.06 -27.06
N THR A 84 19.34 -4.26 -25.74
CA THR A 84 18.82 -3.23 -24.83
C THR A 84 19.87 -2.18 -24.49
N ARG A 85 21.14 -2.53 -24.60
CA ARG A 85 22.25 -1.61 -24.37
C ARG A 85 22.47 -0.68 -25.56
N ALA A 86 22.80 0.58 -25.27
CA ALA A 86 23.17 1.54 -26.30
C ALA A 86 24.36 1.02 -27.13
N MET A 87 24.25 1.11 -28.45
CA MET A 87 25.27 0.60 -29.37
C MET A 87 25.43 1.50 -30.58
N THR A 88 26.60 1.44 -31.23
CA THR A 88 26.92 2.30 -32.39
C THR A 88 26.93 1.55 -33.72
N ALA A 89 26.94 0.21 -33.67
CA ALA A 89 26.95 -0.67 -34.83
C ALA A 89 26.43 -2.05 -34.43
N LEU A 90 26.03 -2.86 -35.42
CA LEU A 90 25.73 -4.27 -35.21
C LEU A 90 27.00 -5.02 -34.74
N PRO A 91 26.85 -6.14 -34.01
CA PRO A 91 28.00 -6.98 -33.62
C PRO A 91 28.85 -7.36 -34.83
N SER A 92 30.17 -7.29 -34.69
CA SER A 92 31.12 -7.58 -35.78
C SER A 92 30.88 -8.97 -36.40
N LEU A 93 30.45 -9.95 -35.58
CA LEU A 93 30.06 -11.30 -35.99
C LEU A 93 29.05 -11.31 -37.15
N VAL A 94 28.12 -10.36 -37.20
CA VAL A 94 27.05 -10.29 -38.21
C VAL A 94 27.25 -9.16 -39.20
N ALA A 95 28.10 -8.17 -38.89
CA ALA A 95 28.27 -6.96 -39.68
C ALA A 95 29.32 -7.09 -40.81
N THR A 96 30.36 -7.92 -40.63
CA THR A 96 31.46 -8.02 -41.61
C THR A 96 31.17 -9.07 -42.68
N GLU A 97 31.39 -8.75 -43.96
CA GLU A 97 31.14 -9.69 -45.07
C GLU A 97 32.09 -10.90 -45.09
N ASN A 98 33.33 -10.69 -44.63
CA ASN A 98 34.37 -11.70 -44.58
C ASN A 98 35.05 -11.70 -43.22
N TYR A 99 35.62 -12.83 -42.82
CA TYR A 99 36.47 -12.96 -41.65
C TYR A 99 37.78 -13.67 -41.98
N VAL A 100 38.82 -13.48 -41.16
CA VAL A 100 40.09 -14.20 -41.26
C VAL A 100 40.01 -15.44 -40.39
N ASP A 101 40.07 -16.61 -41.00
CA ASP A 101 40.10 -17.87 -40.28
C ASP A 101 41.41 -17.99 -39.47
N SER A 102 41.29 -18.16 -38.16
CA SER A 102 42.41 -18.11 -37.21
C SER A 102 43.37 -19.31 -37.36
N TYR A 103 42.88 -20.44 -37.89
CA TYR A 103 43.68 -21.65 -38.08
C TYR A 103 44.41 -21.68 -39.43
N SER A 104 43.77 -21.26 -40.52
CA SER A 104 44.34 -21.29 -41.88
C SER A 104 44.93 -19.94 -42.34
N GLY A 105 44.63 -18.84 -41.64
CA GLY A 105 45.04 -17.49 -41.99
C GLY A 105 44.37 -16.94 -43.26
N LYS A 106 43.36 -17.62 -43.81
CA LYS A 106 42.68 -17.23 -45.05
C LYS A 106 41.46 -16.36 -44.76
N THR A 107 41.25 -15.36 -45.61
CA THR A 107 40.00 -14.60 -45.65
C THR A 107 38.91 -15.44 -46.30
N VAL A 108 37.82 -15.69 -45.57
CA VAL A 108 36.67 -16.51 -46.00
C VAL A 108 35.36 -15.75 -45.78
N PRO A 109 34.30 -16.06 -46.56
CA PRO A 109 32.99 -15.43 -46.38
C PRO A 109 32.42 -15.68 -44.98
N ASN A 110 31.82 -14.65 -44.39
CA ASN A 110 31.19 -14.75 -43.09
C ASN A 110 29.81 -15.41 -43.20
N PRO A 111 29.60 -16.60 -42.61
CA PRO A 111 28.32 -17.31 -42.68
C PRO A 111 27.20 -16.62 -41.90
N PHE A 112 27.50 -15.65 -41.02
CA PHE A 112 26.52 -14.88 -40.25
C PHE A 112 26.10 -13.54 -40.90
N HIS A 113 26.76 -13.13 -41.99
CA HIS A 113 26.45 -11.85 -42.64
C HIS A 113 25.11 -11.88 -43.38
N HIS A 114 24.78 -12.99 -44.02
CA HIS A 114 23.52 -13.22 -44.73
C HIS A 114 23.26 -14.71 -44.83
N GLY A 115 21.99 -15.12 -44.89
CA GLY A 115 21.65 -16.51 -45.16
C GLY A 115 21.19 -16.72 -46.60
N THR A 116 21.22 -17.98 -47.03
CA THR A 116 20.76 -18.40 -48.36
C THR A 116 19.40 -19.09 -48.22
N ILE A 117 18.42 -18.61 -48.98
CA ILE A 117 17.08 -19.19 -49.11
C ILE A 117 17.12 -20.25 -50.21
N GLY A 118 17.19 -21.52 -49.82
CA GLY A 118 17.52 -22.64 -50.70
C GLY A 118 16.52 -22.85 -51.84
N PHE A 119 15.22 -22.78 -51.54
CA PHE A 119 14.16 -23.03 -52.53
C PHE A 119 14.02 -21.91 -53.57
N GLU A 120 14.39 -20.68 -53.22
CA GLU A 120 14.36 -19.52 -54.13
C GLU A 120 15.72 -19.12 -54.70
N LYS A 121 16.81 -19.75 -54.23
CA LYS A 121 18.19 -19.43 -54.61
C LYS A 121 18.52 -17.93 -54.46
N SER A 122 18.02 -17.32 -53.39
CA SER A 122 18.25 -15.91 -53.06
C SER A 122 18.90 -15.75 -51.67
N LYS A 123 19.31 -14.54 -51.31
CA LYS A 123 19.97 -14.25 -50.04
C LYS A 123 19.14 -13.28 -49.22
N THR A 124 19.25 -13.35 -47.89
CA THR A 124 18.66 -12.34 -47.00
C THR A 124 19.43 -11.03 -47.10
N THR A 125 18.73 -9.93 -46.86
CA THR A 125 19.30 -8.58 -46.78
C THR A 125 18.83 -7.87 -45.52
N ARG A 126 19.60 -6.88 -45.07
CA ARG A 126 19.29 -6.07 -43.88
C ARG A 126 19.27 -4.59 -44.28
N ASP A 127 18.25 -3.89 -43.84
CA ASP A 127 18.07 -2.44 -44.02
C ASP A 127 18.01 -1.83 -42.61
N VAL A 128 19.18 -1.64 -42.01
CA VAL A 128 19.31 -1.31 -40.59
C VAL A 128 18.88 0.14 -40.34
N GLN A 129 17.89 0.31 -39.48
CA GLN A 129 17.32 1.60 -39.13
C GLN A 129 18.22 2.38 -38.16
N LYS A 130 18.22 3.71 -38.26
CA LYS A 130 19.06 4.57 -37.43
C LYS A 130 18.65 4.58 -35.96
N SER A 131 17.36 4.38 -35.65
CA SER A 131 16.85 4.34 -34.28
C SER A 131 17.43 3.19 -33.45
N LEU A 132 17.93 2.12 -34.08
CA LEU A 132 18.65 1.05 -33.38
C LEU A 132 19.91 1.53 -32.65
N PHE A 133 20.52 2.62 -33.12
CA PHE A 133 21.79 3.15 -32.60
C PHE A 133 21.61 4.39 -31.72
N GLU A 134 20.42 4.57 -31.14
CA GLU A 134 20.15 5.68 -30.23
C GLU A 134 21.16 5.75 -29.08
N GLN A 135 21.51 6.98 -28.68
CA GLN A 135 22.46 7.26 -27.60
C GLN A 135 21.74 8.08 -26.53
N PRO A 136 21.25 7.43 -25.46
CA PRO A 136 20.50 8.14 -24.43
C PRO A 136 21.42 9.02 -23.55
N SER A 137 20.85 10.04 -22.93
CA SER A 137 21.56 10.89 -21.96
C SER A 137 21.84 10.15 -20.65
N ALA A 138 22.72 10.67 -19.78
CA ALA A 138 23.16 9.98 -18.55
C ALA A 138 22.05 9.56 -17.57
N HIS A 139 20.82 10.08 -17.72
CA HIS A 139 19.67 9.76 -16.87
C HIS A 139 18.50 9.12 -17.64
N HIS A 140 18.71 8.66 -18.88
CA HIS A 140 17.67 8.02 -19.69
C HIS A 140 18.19 6.68 -20.24
N HIS A 141 17.29 5.76 -20.55
CA HIS A 141 17.60 4.49 -21.21
C HIS A 141 17.15 4.48 -22.68
N THR A 142 17.49 3.42 -23.40
CA THR A 142 17.05 3.18 -24.77
C THR A 142 15.56 2.82 -24.79
N TYR A 143 14.86 3.13 -25.88
CA TYR A 143 13.49 2.68 -26.16
C TYR A 143 13.37 1.16 -25.95
N LEU A 144 14.32 0.38 -26.48
CA LEU A 144 14.32 -1.08 -26.36
C LEU A 144 14.46 -1.55 -24.91
N PHE A 145 15.29 -0.88 -24.10
CA PHE A 145 15.38 -1.15 -22.67
C PHE A 145 14.05 -0.89 -21.96
N GLU A 146 13.41 0.25 -22.24
CA GLU A 146 12.14 0.61 -21.60
C GLU A 146 11.02 -0.39 -21.93
N GLN A 147 10.93 -0.84 -23.18
CA GLN A 147 9.93 -1.86 -23.55
C GLN A 147 10.16 -3.21 -22.85
N VAL A 148 11.42 -3.63 -22.75
CA VAL A 148 11.76 -4.87 -22.04
C VAL A 148 11.54 -4.72 -20.54
N MET A 149 11.82 -3.56 -19.96
CA MET A 149 11.56 -3.27 -18.55
C MET A 149 10.05 -3.35 -18.24
N LEU A 150 9.20 -2.74 -19.09
CA LEU A 150 7.76 -2.83 -18.97
C LEU A 150 7.23 -4.26 -19.10
N ALA A 151 7.88 -5.10 -19.90
CA ALA A 151 7.58 -6.52 -19.95
C ALA A 151 7.97 -7.23 -18.64
N LEU A 152 9.22 -7.07 -18.18
CA LEU A 152 9.73 -7.67 -16.94
C LEU A 152 8.93 -7.27 -15.68
N GLU A 153 8.30 -6.09 -15.73
CA GLU A 153 7.39 -5.63 -14.71
C GLU A 153 6.13 -6.50 -14.54
N GLN A 154 5.66 -7.17 -15.59
CA GLN A 154 4.43 -7.95 -15.57
C GLN A 154 4.55 -9.20 -14.70
N ASP A 155 3.50 -9.45 -13.91
CA ASP A 155 3.43 -10.57 -12.98
C ASP A 155 2.71 -11.80 -13.54
N ASP A 156 1.78 -11.60 -14.47
CA ASP A 156 1.11 -12.70 -15.19
C ASP A 156 1.86 -13.04 -16.47
N TYR A 157 1.97 -14.33 -16.77
CA TYR A 157 2.70 -14.81 -17.95
C TYR A 157 2.11 -14.27 -19.26
N CYS A 158 0.78 -14.14 -19.37
CA CYS A 158 0.19 -13.67 -20.63
C CYS A 158 0.35 -12.15 -20.80
N ASP A 159 0.30 -11.37 -19.71
CA ASP A 159 0.63 -9.94 -19.78
C ASP A 159 2.10 -9.73 -20.17
N PHE A 160 3.00 -10.50 -19.55
CA PHE A 160 4.41 -10.55 -19.93
C PHE A 160 4.56 -10.87 -21.43
N ALA A 161 3.91 -11.93 -21.91
CA ALA A 161 4.04 -12.38 -23.29
C ALA A 161 3.59 -11.31 -24.31
N VAL A 162 2.49 -10.60 -24.05
CA VAL A 162 1.99 -9.52 -24.94
C VAL A 162 2.98 -8.36 -25.00
N GLN A 163 3.42 -7.85 -23.84
CA GLN A 163 4.39 -6.75 -23.78
C GLN A 163 5.70 -7.15 -24.45
N TYR A 164 6.17 -8.36 -24.16
CA TYR A 164 7.47 -8.83 -24.58
C TYR A 164 7.55 -9.19 -26.07
N GLU A 165 6.49 -9.77 -26.64
CA GLU A 165 6.45 -10.07 -28.08
C GLU A 165 6.55 -8.79 -28.93
N ILE A 166 5.90 -7.70 -28.51
CA ILE A 166 6.00 -6.42 -29.24
C ILE A 166 7.39 -5.79 -29.09
N ALA A 167 8.01 -5.86 -27.90
CA ALA A 167 9.39 -5.41 -27.71
C ALA A 167 10.37 -6.19 -28.60
N HIS A 168 10.17 -7.50 -28.72
CA HIS A 168 10.89 -8.37 -29.64
C HIS A 168 10.72 -7.95 -31.12
N ASN A 169 9.48 -7.67 -31.55
CA ASN A 169 9.17 -7.32 -32.94
C ASN A 169 9.92 -6.07 -33.41
N ALA A 170 10.29 -5.15 -32.49
CA ALA A 170 11.06 -3.97 -32.82
C ALA A 170 12.39 -4.32 -33.52
N ILE A 171 13.14 -5.32 -33.04
CA ILE A 171 14.43 -5.71 -33.65
C ILE A 171 14.26 -6.23 -35.06
N HIS A 172 13.18 -6.97 -35.32
CA HIS A 172 12.87 -7.45 -36.65
C HIS A 172 12.76 -6.29 -37.65
N PHE A 173 12.01 -5.24 -37.29
CA PHE A 173 11.90 -4.03 -38.11
C PHE A 173 13.20 -3.20 -38.12
N LEU A 174 13.84 -3.00 -36.98
CA LEU A 174 15.04 -2.16 -36.86
C LEU A 174 16.23 -2.72 -37.63
N VAL A 175 16.33 -4.04 -37.80
CA VAL A 175 17.39 -4.69 -38.60
C VAL A 175 16.95 -4.94 -40.03
N GLY A 176 15.70 -5.34 -40.26
CA GLY A 176 15.21 -5.73 -41.58
C GLY A 176 14.72 -4.56 -42.43
N GLY A 177 14.31 -3.46 -41.79
CA GLY A 177 13.78 -2.25 -42.42
C GLY A 177 12.67 -2.56 -43.41
N HIS A 178 12.80 -2.03 -44.62
CA HIS A 178 11.82 -2.20 -45.69
C HIS A 178 12.19 -3.29 -46.69
N ALA A 179 13.22 -4.09 -46.42
CA ALA A 179 13.63 -5.17 -47.31
C ALA A 179 12.68 -6.37 -47.22
N GLU A 180 12.26 -6.91 -48.36
CA GLU A 180 11.28 -8.01 -48.45
C GLU A 180 11.80 -9.34 -47.87
N LYS A 181 13.09 -9.64 -48.08
CA LYS A 181 13.75 -10.89 -47.65
C LYS A 181 14.69 -10.61 -46.48
N SER A 182 14.12 -10.16 -45.37
CA SER A 182 14.86 -9.61 -44.23
C SER A 182 14.28 -10.05 -42.89
N MET A 183 14.89 -9.57 -41.81
CA MET A 183 14.37 -9.71 -40.45
C MET A 183 12.93 -9.15 -40.28
N THR A 184 12.49 -8.18 -41.07
CA THR A 184 11.13 -7.61 -40.99
C THR A 184 10.07 -8.55 -41.55
N SER A 185 10.47 -9.51 -42.41
CA SER A 185 9.53 -10.40 -43.08
C SER A 185 9.36 -11.69 -42.29
N LEU A 186 8.14 -11.96 -41.81
CA LEU A 186 7.82 -13.18 -41.07
C LEU A 186 8.22 -14.45 -41.86
N HIS A 187 8.10 -14.41 -43.19
CA HIS A 187 8.37 -15.58 -44.05
C HIS A 187 9.86 -15.89 -44.22
N TYR A 188 10.73 -14.88 -44.11
CA TYR A 188 12.15 -15.02 -44.44
C TYR A 188 13.08 -14.72 -43.27
N THR A 189 12.59 -14.18 -42.16
CA THR A 189 13.41 -13.74 -41.03
C THR A 189 14.30 -14.84 -40.45
N SER A 190 13.80 -16.08 -40.33
CA SER A 190 14.55 -17.24 -39.84
C SER A 190 15.68 -17.71 -40.76
N PHE A 191 15.70 -17.26 -42.01
CA PHE A 191 16.80 -17.51 -42.95
C PHE A 191 17.97 -16.58 -42.71
N ASP A 192 17.82 -15.51 -41.93
CA ASP A 192 18.95 -14.68 -41.54
C ASP A 192 19.61 -15.25 -40.27
N PRO A 193 20.91 -15.61 -40.27
CA PRO A 193 21.59 -16.15 -39.10
C PRO A 193 21.53 -15.27 -37.84
N LEU A 194 21.33 -13.95 -38.00
CA LEU A 194 21.14 -13.02 -36.88
C LEU A 194 19.91 -13.36 -36.05
N PHE A 195 18.87 -13.96 -36.67
CA PHE A 195 17.65 -14.41 -36.01
C PHE A 195 17.95 -15.23 -34.75
N TYR A 196 18.88 -16.18 -34.82
CA TYR A 196 19.16 -17.07 -33.70
C TYR A 196 19.93 -16.39 -32.57
N LEU A 197 20.75 -15.38 -32.88
CA LEU A 197 21.43 -14.56 -31.87
C LEU A 197 20.44 -13.64 -31.15
N HIS A 198 19.50 -13.07 -31.91
CA HIS A 198 18.38 -12.30 -31.38
C HIS A 198 17.50 -13.16 -30.49
N HIS A 199 17.04 -14.32 -30.96
CA HIS A 199 16.16 -15.21 -30.20
C HIS A 199 16.84 -15.91 -29.01
N SER A 200 18.17 -16.09 -29.03
CA SER A 200 18.95 -16.47 -27.85
C SER A 200 18.84 -15.40 -26.75
N PHE A 201 18.92 -14.11 -27.12
CA PHE A 201 18.66 -13.04 -26.15
C PHE A 201 17.19 -12.98 -25.72
N VAL A 202 16.27 -13.23 -26.65
CA VAL A 202 14.84 -13.24 -26.35
C VAL A 202 14.52 -14.25 -25.25
N ASP A 203 15.11 -15.44 -25.36
CA ASP A 203 15.00 -16.51 -24.39
C ASP A 203 15.76 -16.21 -23.07
N LYS A 204 16.91 -15.52 -23.15
CA LYS A 204 17.64 -15.07 -21.95
C LYS A 204 16.76 -14.17 -21.08
N VAL A 205 16.14 -13.13 -21.65
CA VAL A 205 15.26 -12.21 -20.91
C VAL A 205 14.03 -12.93 -20.37
N TYR A 206 13.45 -13.87 -21.11
CA TYR A 206 12.38 -14.70 -20.56
C TYR A 206 12.86 -15.51 -19.35
N THR A 207 14.07 -16.08 -19.42
CA THR A 207 14.68 -16.78 -18.27
C THR A 207 14.90 -15.84 -17.07
N ILE A 208 15.28 -14.58 -17.31
CA ILE A 208 15.37 -13.53 -16.27
C ILE A 208 13.98 -13.29 -15.66
N TRP A 209 12.93 -13.17 -16.47
CA TRP A 209 11.54 -13.06 -15.97
C TRP A 209 11.15 -14.27 -15.11
N GLN A 210 11.48 -15.50 -15.53
CA GLN A 210 11.20 -16.70 -14.73
C GLN A 210 11.87 -16.63 -13.34
N LYS A 211 13.12 -16.13 -13.27
CA LYS A 211 13.81 -15.91 -11.99
C LYS A 211 13.26 -14.75 -11.18
N LEU A 212 12.78 -13.71 -11.84
CA LEU A 212 12.10 -12.60 -11.19
C LEU A 212 10.79 -13.06 -10.54
N GLN A 213 10.03 -13.93 -11.21
CA GLN A 213 8.84 -14.55 -10.65
C GLN A 213 9.15 -15.42 -9.42
N GLU A 214 10.20 -16.25 -9.50
CA GLU A 214 10.68 -17.03 -8.35
C GLU A 214 11.04 -16.11 -7.17
N HIS A 215 11.69 -14.98 -7.43
CA HIS A 215 12.03 -13.97 -6.42
C HIS A 215 10.79 -13.32 -5.80
N ARG A 216 9.74 -13.06 -6.60
CA ARG A 216 8.42 -12.56 -6.17
C ARG A 216 7.57 -13.61 -5.44
N GLY A 217 8.09 -14.81 -5.15
CA GLY A 217 7.34 -15.91 -4.54
C GLY A 217 6.31 -16.56 -5.47
N LYS A 218 6.40 -16.32 -6.78
CA LYS A 218 5.53 -16.86 -7.83
C LYS A 218 6.23 -17.98 -8.58
N SER A 219 5.46 -18.80 -9.30
CA SER A 219 6.01 -19.85 -10.15
C SER A 219 6.43 -19.27 -11.50
N GLY A 220 7.73 -19.27 -11.80
CA GLY A 220 8.27 -18.91 -13.12
C GLY A 220 8.09 -20.00 -14.18
N ASN A 221 7.68 -21.21 -13.80
CA ASN A 221 7.61 -22.38 -14.70
C ASN A 221 6.17 -22.80 -15.06
N THR A 222 5.20 -21.93 -14.80
CA THR A 222 3.78 -22.20 -15.08
C THR A 222 3.10 -20.94 -15.57
N ALA A 223 2.04 -21.10 -16.34
CA ALA A 223 1.13 -20.01 -16.69
C ALA A 223 -0.29 -20.36 -16.23
N ASN A 224 -0.98 -19.38 -15.62
CA ASN A 224 -2.37 -19.55 -15.16
C ASN A 224 -3.41 -19.12 -16.22
N CYS A 225 -2.93 -18.81 -17.43
CA CYS A 225 -3.71 -18.35 -18.58
C CYS A 225 -3.48 -19.31 -19.77
N ALA A 226 -4.42 -19.31 -20.73
CA ALA A 226 -4.33 -20.11 -21.97
C ALA A 226 -4.01 -21.62 -21.80
N LEU A 227 -4.50 -22.23 -20.70
CA LEU A 227 -4.21 -23.62 -20.31
C LEU A 227 -4.54 -24.67 -21.39
N SER A 228 -5.54 -24.43 -22.24
CA SER A 228 -5.89 -25.33 -23.33
C SER A 228 -4.76 -25.42 -24.37
N ILE A 229 -4.29 -24.28 -24.85
CA ILE A 229 -3.28 -24.16 -25.91
C ILE A 229 -1.90 -24.58 -25.39
N LEU A 230 -1.61 -24.37 -24.11
CA LEU A 230 -0.33 -24.77 -23.50
C LEU A 230 -0.10 -26.29 -23.46
N ASN A 231 -1.14 -27.10 -23.65
CA ASN A 231 -1.03 -28.56 -23.70
C ASN A 231 -1.06 -29.12 -25.13
N GLU A 232 -1.31 -28.29 -26.13
CA GLU A 232 -1.29 -28.70 -27.54
C GLU A 232 0.15 -28.73 -28.06
N PRO A 233 0.64 -29.87 -28.59
CA PRO A 233 1.99 -29.95 -29.13
C PRO A 233 2.21 -28.94 -30.27
N MET A 234 3.22 -28.09 -30.09
CA MET A 234 3.64 -27.10 -31.07
C MET A 234 4.13 -27.77 -32.35
N LYS A 235 3.81 -27.14 -33.48
CA LYS A 235 4.21 -27.58 -34.81
C LYS A 235 5.32 -26.67 -35.31
N PRO A 236 6.28 -27.18 -36.10
CA PRO A 236 6.38 -28.56 -36.59
C PRO A 236 7.15 -29.50 -35.65
N PHE A 237 7.51 -29.08 -34.43
CA PHE A 237 8.30 -29.90 -33.48
C PHE A 237 7.69 -31.27 -33.18
N SER A 238 6.36 -31.36 -33.18
CA SER A 238 5.59 -32.59 -32.98
C SER A 238 5.48 -33.50 -34.21
N TYR A 239 5.98 -33.09 -35.38
CA TYR A 239 5.95 -33.92 -36.57
C TYR A 239 7.03 -35.00 -36.52
N SER A 240 6.75 -36.15 -37.12
CA SER A 240 7.73 -37.24 -37.26
C SER A 240 8.96 -36.89 -38.11
N LEU A 241 8.90 -35.79 -38.88
CA LEU A 241 10.04 -35.25 -39.61
C LEU A 241 11.09 -34.64 -38.69
N ASN A 242 10.69 -34.15 -37.50
CA ASN A 242 11.62 -33.64 -36.51
C ASN A 242 12.38 -34.80 -35.85
N ARG A 243 13.67 -34.95 -36.19
CA ARG A 243 14.54 -36.00 -35.64
C ARG A 243 15.19 -35.60 -34.33
N ASN A 244 15.05 -34.35 -33.90
CA ASN A 244 15.58 -33.90 -32.63
C ASN A 244 14.67 -34.35 -31.49
N LYS A 245 15.17 -35.32 -30.72
CA LYS A 245 14.44 -35.91 -29.60
C LYS A 245 14.10 -34.89 -28.51
N ILE A 246 14.97 -33.91 -28.24
CA ILE A 246 14.74 -32.93 -27.17
C ILE A 246 13.54 -32.05 -27.53
N THR A 247 13.55 -31.43 -28.71
CA THR A 247 12.49 -30.53 -29.15
C THR A 247 11.19 -31.28 -29.46
N HIS A 248 11.27 -32.53 -29.95
CA HIS A 248 10.09 -33.38 -30.16
C HIS A 248 9.40 -33.79 -28.85
N ASP A 249 10.16 -34.25 -27.85
CA ASP A 249 9.59 -34.72 -26.57
C ASP A 249 9.00 -33.57 -25.72
N HIS A 250 9.52 -32.36 -25.92
CA HIS A 250 9.09 -31.13 -25.27
C HIS A 250 8.21 -30.24 -26.15
N ALA A 251 7.69 -30.75 -27.28
CA ALA A 251 6.86 -29.97 -28.20
C ALA A 251 5.59 -29.38 -27.57
N ALA A 252 5.08 -29.96 -26.48
CA ALA A 252 4.00 -29.34 -25.71
C ALA A 252 4.54 -28.12 -24.92
N PRO A 253 3.97 -26.90 -25.07
CA PRO A 253 4.46 -25.70 -24.41
C PRO A 253 4.64 -25.85 -22.90
N SER A 254 3.72 -26.54 -22.21
CA SER A 254 3.80 -26.83 -20.78
C SER A 254 5.07 -27.57 -20.35
N LYS A 255 5.76 -28.26 -21.28
CA LYS A 255 7.03 -28.94 -21.04
C LYS A 255 8.26 -28.07 -21.34
N ALA A 256 8.10 -26.96 -22.04
CA ALA A 256 9.19 -26.06 -22.47
C ALA A 256 9.50 -24.93 -21.48
N PHE A 257 8.72 -24.78 -20.39
CA PHE A 257 8.98 -23.81 -19.32
C PHE A 257 10.32 -24.08 -18.61
N ASP A 258 10.62 -25.34 -18.35
CA ASP A 258 11.78 -25.75 -17.55
C ASP A 258 13.04 -25.90 -18.41
N ILE A 259 13.86 -24.85 -18.44
CA ILE A 259 15.12 -24.78 -19.19
C ILE A 259 16.09 -25.93 -18.82
N SER A 260 16.04 -26.45 -17.59
CA SER A 260 16.95 -27.51 -17.15
C SER A 260 16.76 -28.83 -17.92
N LYS A 261 15.57 -29.03 -18.51
CA LYS A 261 15.25 -30.19 -19.34
C LYS A 261 15.69 -30.05 -20.79
N LEU A 262 16.08 -28.84 -21.20
CA LEU A 262 16.47 -28.52 -22.58
C LEU A 262 17.99 -28.53 -22.80
N GLY A 263 18.79 -28.62 -21.72
CA GLY A 263 20.22 -28.94 -21.81
C GLY A 263 21.17 -27.76 -22.01
N TYR A 264 20.71 -26.51 -21.83
CA TYR A 264 21.54 -25.30 -21.96
C TYR A 264 21.42 -24.39 -20.73
N ARG A 265 22.32 -23.41 -20.62
CA ARG A 265 22.32 -22.39 -19.56
C ARG A 265 22.93 -21.08 -20.08
N TYR A 266 22.51 -19.97 -19.49
CA TYR A 266 23.18 -18.68 -19.70
C TYR A 266 24.37 -18.52 -18.75
N ASP A 267 25.34 -17.71 -19.17
CA ASP A 267 26.55 -17.37 -18.42
C ASP A 267 26.25 -16.49 -17.20
N ASN A 268 25.30 -15.56 -17.33
CA ASN A 268 24.72 -14.75 -16.26
C ASN A 268 23.22 -14.51 -16.54
N LEU A 269 22.47 -14.14 -15.50
CA LEU A 269 21.06 -13.74 -15.61
C LEU A 269 20.88 -12.29 -15.17
N GLU A 270 21.83 -11.44 -15.56
CA GLU A 270 21.77 -10.01 -15.31
C GLU A 270 21.07 -9.28 -16.46
N PHE A 271 20.30 -8.26 -16.13
CA PHE A 271 19.70 -7.32 -17.08
C PHE A 271 20.36 -5.96 -16.91
N ASP A 272 21.04 -5.44 -17.94
CA ASP A 272 21.85 -4.21 -17.86
C ASP A 272 22.84 -4.16 -16.68
N GLY A 273 23.44 -5.33 -16.38
CA GLY A 273 24.39 -5.48 -15.25
C GLY A 273 23.72 -5.42 -13.88
N LYS A 274 22.39 -5.54 -13.81
CA LYS A 274 21.62 -5.67 -12.58
C LYS A 274 21.24 -7.13 -12.37
N THR A 275 21.45 -7.61 -11.15
CA THR A 275 20.99 -8.91 -10.68
C THR A 275 19.46 -8.94 -10.59
N VAL A 276 18.86 -10.13 -10.52
CA VAL A 276 17.39 -10.28 -10.41
C VAL A 276 16.80 -9.51 -9.23
N PRO A 277 17.40 -9.51 -8.03
CA PRO A 277 16.92 -8.68 -6.94
C PRO A 277 17.02 -7.17 -7.23
N GLU A 278 18.10 -6.71 -7.88
CA GLU A 278 18.30 -5.28 -8.23
C GLU A 278 17.28 -4.82 -9.25
N LEU A 279 17.02 -5.68 -10.22
CA LEU A 279 15.97 -5.50 -11.20
C LEU A 279 14.59 -5.43 -10.53
N HIS A 280 14.28 -6.31 -9.57
CA HIS A 280 13.01 -6.25 -8.84
C HIS A 280 12.85 -4.93 -8.11
N HIS A 281 13.90 -4.45 -7.44
CA HIS A 281 13.87 -3.18 -6.73
C HIS A 281 13.60 -1.99 -7.65
N ILE A 282 14.30 -1.92 -8.79
CA ILE A 282 14.07 -0.87 -9.81
C ILE A 282 12.63 -0.91 -10.30
N ILE A 283 12.08 -2.11 -10.53
CA ILE A 283 10.68 -2.27 -10.96
C ILE A 283 9.71 -1.75 -9.89
N GLU A 284 9.92 -2.09 -8.62
CA GLU A 284 9.05 -1.62 -7.54
C GLU A 284 9.17 -0.11 -7.33
N GLU A 285 10.38 0.46 -7.43
CA GLU A 285 10.59 1.91 -7.39
C GLU A 285 9.83 2.62 -8.53
N ARG A 286 9.91 2.08 -9.76
CA ARG A 286 9.16 2.64 -10.91
C ARG A 286 7.66 2.61 -10.68
N LYS A 287 7.12 1.57 -10.03
CA LYS A 287 5.71 1.48 -9.67
C LYS A 287 5.26 2.48 -8.60
N THR A 288 6.18 3.03 -7.80
CA THR A 288 5.84 4.02 -6.76
C THR A 288 5.45 5.40 -7.29
N HIS A 289 5.61 5.63 -8.59
CA HIS A 289 5.26 6.89 -9.24
C HIS A 289 3.94 6.75 -10.02
N GLU A 290 3.23 7.86 -10.17
CA GLU A 290 2.06 7.93 -11.04
C GLU A 290 2.48 7.81 -12.51
N ARG A 291 1.84 6.91 -13.28
CA ARG A 291 2.21 6.60 -14.66
C ARG A 291 1.02 6.60 -15.60
N THR A 292 1.26 7.00 -16.84
CA THR A 292 0.23 7.03 -17.89
C THR A 292 0.67 6.22 -19.11
N PHE A 293 -0.21 5.35 -19.57
CA PHE A 293 0.01 4.44 -20.69
C PHE A 293 -1.05 4.61 -21.77
N VAL A 294 -0.69 4.27 -23.00
CA VAL A 294 -1.60 4.03 -24.12
C VAL A 294 -1.80 2.53 -24.27
N GLY A 295 -3.05 2.08 -24.21
CA GLY A 295 -3.45 0.69 -24.39
C GLY A 295 -3.89 0.39 -25.83
N PHE A 296 -3.38 -0.72 -26.38
CA PHE A 296 -3.65 -1.19 -27.74
C PHE A 296 -4.22 -2.62 -27.70
N ILE A 297 -5.36 -2.84 -28.37
CA ILE A 297 -5.87 -4.20 -28.65
C ILE A 297 -5.43 -4.58 -30.06
N LEU A 298 -4.38 -5.38 -30.17
CA LEU A 298 -3.76 -5.73 -31.45
C LEU A 298 -4.24 -7.09 -31.97
N HIS A 299 -4.33 -7.21 -33.30
CA HIS A 299 -4.57 -8.46 -34.00
C HIS A 299 -3.75 -8.53 -35.28
N GLY A 300 -3.61 -9.73 -35.85
CA GLY A 300 -2.85 -9.94 -37.07
C GLY A 300 -3.40 -9.13 -38.25
N ILE A 301 -2.51 -8.44 -38.97
CA ILE A 301 -2.83 -7.62 -40.15
C ILE A 301 -2.25 -8.21 -41.46
N LYS A 302 -1.71 -9.43 -41.41
CA LYS A 302 -1.13 -10.18 -42.54
C LYS A 302 0.04 -9.50 -43.26
N THR A 303 0.64 -8.49 -42.65
CA THR A 303 1.86 -7.82 -43.10
C THR A 303 2.58 -7.25 -41.90
N SER A 304 3.90 -7.11 -41.98
CA SER A 304 4.65 -6.38 -40.96
C SER A 304 4.43 -4.88 -41.12
N ALA A 305 4.35 -4.16 -40.00
CA ALA A 305 4.15 -2.72 -39.99
C ALA A 305 4.93 -2.05 -38.86
N HIS A 306 5.38 -0.83 -39.14
CA HIS A 306 5.92 0.10 -38.16
C HIS A 306 4.82 1.07 -37.73
N VAL A 307 4.66 1.25 -36.42
CA VAL A 307 3.64 2.08 -35.80
C VAL A 307 4.32 3.23 -35.08
N THR A 308 3.92 4.46 -35.38
CA THR A 308 4.39 5.67 -34.70
C THR A 308 3.25 6.36 -33.96
N LEU A 309 3.58 6.91 -32.80
CA LEU A 309 2.64 7.56 -31.87
C LEU A 309 3.00 9.03 -31.74
N ASN A 310 1.98 9.90 -31.78
CA ASN A 310 2.12 11.32 -31.50
C ASN A 310 1.06 11.77 -30.49
N ILE A 311 1.44 12.64 -29.55
CA ILE A 311 0.51 13.34 -28.67
C ILE A 311 -0.03 14.58 -29.39
N CYS A 312 -1.34 14.76 -29.33
CA CYS A 312 -2.06 15.90 -29.86
C CYS A 312 -2.65 16.72 -28.71
N LYS A 313 -2.22 17.97 -28.54
CA LYS A 313 -2.81 18.91 -27.56
C LYS A 313 -4.14 19.47 -28.08
N THR A 314 -4.18 19.75 -29.39
CA THR A 314 -5.40 20.08 -30.13
C THR A 314 -5.33 19.38 -31.50
N PRO A 315 -6.41 19.32 -32.28
CA PRO A 315 -6.37 18.76 -33.64
C PRO A 315 -5.34 19.43 -34.57
N GLU A 316 -5.00 20.69 -34.31
CA GLU A 316 -4.02 21.47 -35.07
C GLU A 316 -2.58 21.33 -34.52
N ASP A 317 -2.42 20.88 -33.27
CA ASP A 317 -1.13 20.71 -32.58
C ASP A 317 -0.88 19.22 -32.26
N CYS A 318 -0.48 18.47 -33.30
CA CYS A 318 -0.40 17.01 -33.34
C CYS A 318 0.98 16.43 -33.69
N ASP A 319 2.03 17.25 -33.71
CA ASP A 319 3.39 16.86 -34.13
C ASP A 319 4.33 16.68 -32.92
N HIS A 320 3.85 16.04 -31.85
CA HIS A 320 4.67 15.70 -30.67
C HIS A 320 4.96 14.20 -30.61
N PRO A 321 6.16 13.73 -31.01
CA PRO A 321 6.51 12.32 -30.99
C PRO A 321 6.40 11.72 -29.60
N ALA A 322 5.64 10.63 -29.48
CA ALA A 322 5.38 9.94 -28.22
C ALA A 322 6.07 8.59 -28.11
N GLY A 323 6.30 7.92 -29.25
CA GLY A 323 6.90 6.59 -29.27
C GLY A 323 6.68 5.86 -30.59
N GLU A 324 7.28 4.67 -30.69
CA GLU A 324 7.11 3.77 -31.83
C GLU A 324 7.12 2.29 -31.39
N PHE A 325 6.57 1.40 -32.22
CA PHE A 325 6.70 -0.05 -32.08
C PHE A 325 6.46 -0.76 -33.41
N ALA A 326 6.76 -2.06 -33.48
CA ALA A 326 6.59 -2.85 -34.69
C ALA A 326 5.62 -4.02 -34.48
N ILE A 327 4.88 -4.34 -35.54
CA ILE A 327 4.05 -5.53 -35.65
C ILE A 327 4.66 -6.39 -36.74
N LEU A 328 4.92 -7.66 -36.44
CA LEU A 328 5.35 -8.64 -37.41
C LEU A 328 4.13 -9.33 -38.03
N GLY A 329 4.21 -9.63 -39.33
CA GLY A 329 3.18 -10.42 -39.98
C GLY A 329 3.50 -10.79 -41.41
N GLY A 330 2.65 -11.63 -42.00
CA GLY A 330 2.76 -12.01 -43.41
C GLY A 330 1.53 -12.71 -43.95
N GLU A 331 1.41 -12.80 -45.27
CA GLU A 331 0.21 -13.34 -45.93
C GLU A 331 -0.13 -14.79 -45.54
N LYS A 332 0.91 -15.59 -45.24
CA LYS A 332 0.81 -17.01 -44.83
C LYS A 332 0.87 -17.23 -43.31
N GLU A 333 0.74 -16.16 -42.54
CA GLU A 333 0.72 -16.21 -41.08
C GLU A 333 -0.59 -16.83 -40.55
N MET A 334 -0.50 -17.47 -39.40
CA MET A 334 -1.67 -17.92 -38.64
C MET A 334 -2.54 -16.72 -38.21
N GLU A 335 -3.83 -16.92 -37.99
CA GLU A 335 -4.66 -15.87 -37.41
C GLU A 335 -4.43 -15.76 -35.92
N TRP A 336 -4.33 -14.53 -35.42
CA TRP A 336 -4.14 -14.24 -34.00
C TRP A 336 -4.78 -12.89 -33.65
N ALA A 337 -5.18 -12.77 -32.39
CA ALA A 337 -5.62 -11.53 -31.77
C ALA A 337 -5.29 -11.63 -30.29
N TYR A 338 -4.70 -10.57 -29.72
CA TYR A 338 -4.49 -10.55 -28.28
C TYR A 338 -5.84 -10.42 -27.56
N ASP A 339 -5.98 -11.18 -26.48
CA ASP A 339 -7.09 -11.08 -25.54
C ASP A 339 -6.86 -9.97 -24.49
N ARG A 340 -5.70 -9.30 -24.54
CA ARG A 340 -5.26 -8.27 -23.58
C ARG A 340 -4.64 -7.07 -24.29
N ALA A 341 -4.58 -5.95 -23.58
CA ALA A 341 -4.01 -4.72 -24.12
C ALA A 341 -2.48 -4.72 -24.01
N TYR A 342 -1.81 -4.43 -25.11
CA TYR A 342 -0.42 -3.97 -25.10
C TYR A 342 -0.38 -2.55 -24.52
N LYS A 343 0.46 -2.29 -23.52
CA LYS A 343 0.59 -0.99 -22.84
C LYS A 343 1.89 -0.31 -23.27
N TYR A 344 1.81 0.94 -23.70
CA TYR A 344 2.96 1.78 -24.03
C TYR A 344 3.01 2.99 -23.11
N GLU A 345 4.11 3.20 -22.39
CA GLU A 345 4.24 4.32 -21.44
C GLU A 345 4.46 5.67 -22.15
N ILE A 346 3.73 6.70 -21.74
CA ILE A 346 3.84 8.08 -22.26
C ILE A 346 4.08 9.13 -21.16
N THR A 347 4.30 8.70 -19.91
CA THR A 347 4.47 9.56 -18.73
C THR A 347 5.49 10.69 -18.96
N ASP A 348 6.71 10.35 -19.38
CA ASP A 348 7.79 11.32 -19.61
C ASP A 348 7.48 12.30 -20.75
N VAL A 349 6.74 11.85 -21.77
CA VAL A 349 6.35 12.70 -22.91
C VAL A 349 5.35 13.74 -22.44
N LEU A 350 4.36 13.36 -21.62
CA LEU A 350 3.41 14.30 -21.04
C LEU A 350 4.10 15.34 -20.16
N HIS A 351 5.06 14.90 -19.32
CA HIS A 351 5.86 15.79 -18.48
C HIS A 351 6.67 16.79 -19.31
N LYS A 352 7.35 16.33 -20.38
CA LYS A 352 8.09 17.18 -21.32
C LYS A 352 7.20 18.18 -22.04
N LEU A 353 5.95 17.83 -22.30
CA LEU A 353 4.96 18.70 -22.92
C LEU A 353 4.25 19.63 -21.94
N HIS A 354 4.57 19.56 -20.64
CA HIS A 354 3.90 20.27 -19.54
C HIS A 354 2.38 20.00 -19.49
N LEU A 355 1.98 18.78 -19.83
CA LEU A 355 0.61 18.29 -19.70
C LEU A 355 0.48 17.48 -18.42
N ARG A 356 -0.56 17.75 -17.65
CA ARG A 356 -0.97 16.89 -16.52
C ARG A 356 -1.73 15.69 -17.07
N PHE A 357 -1.78 14.61 -16.30
CA PHE A 357 -2.39 13.36 -16.74
C PHE A 357 -3.88 13.43 -17.07
N TYR A 358 -4.58 14.41 -16.49
CA TYR A 358 -6.00 14.67 -16.69
C TYR A 358 -6.29 15.85 -17.63
N ASP A 359 -5.27 16.43 -18.26
CA ASP A 359 -5.50 17.46 -19.28
C ASP A 359 -6.05 16.82 -20.57
N ASP A 360 -6.80 17.59 -21.37
CA ASP A 360 -7.36 17.12 -22.63
C ASP A 360 -6.26 17.00 -23.69
N TYR A 361 -5.89 15.77 -24.03
CA TYR A 361 -5.03 15.44 -25.16
C TYR A 361 -5.53 14.17 -25.86
N THR A 362 -5.11 13.96 -27.10
CA THR A 362 -5.41 12.74 -27.86
C THR A 362 -4.12 12.10 -28.36
N VAL A 363 -4.16 10.80 -28.65
CA VAL A 363 -3.02 10.07 -29.21
C VAL A 363 -3.34 9.71 -30.65
N LYS A 364 -2.48 10.14 -31.56
CA LYS A 364 -2.55 9.82 -32.98
C LYS A 364 -1.58 8.68 -33.29
N MET A 365 -2.09 7.67 -33.97
CA MET A 365 -1.33 6.51 -34.42
C MET A 365 -1.23 6.51 -35.95
N ASP A 366 -0.01 6.40 -36.47
CA ASP A 366 0.28 6.24 -37.89
C ASP A 366 0.91 4.86 -38.13
N ILE A 367 0.33 4.08 -39.05
CA ILE A 367 0.76 2.70 -39.34
C ILE A 367 1.31 2.65 -40.78
N ILE A 368 2.56 2.23 -40.92
CA ILE A 368 3.25 2.09 -42.22
C ILE A 368 3.69 0.64 -42.38
N ALA A 369 3.16 -0.05 -43.39
CA ALA A 369 3.56 -1.41 -43.72
C ALA A 369 5.03 -1.50 -44.17
N ALA A 370 5.64 -2.68 -44.10
CA ALA A 370 7.02 -2.92 -44.52
C ALA A 370 7.27 -2.50 -45.98
N ASN A 371 6.29 -2.63 -46.86
CA ASN A 371 6.33 -2.18 -48.26
C ASN A 371 6.06 -0.67 -48.44
N LYS A 372 6.06 0.11 -47.35
CA LYS A 372 5.83 1.57 -47.28
C LYS A 372 4.41 2.03 -47.59
N THR A 373 3.42 1.14 -47.63
CA THR A 373 2.01 1.57 -47.74
C THR A 373 1.46 2.02 -46.39
N LYS A 374 0.65 3.09 -46.40
CA LYS A 374 -0.03 3.56 -45.18
C LYS A 374 -1.26 2.71 -44.92
N ILE A 375 -1.38 2.19 -43.70
CA ILE A 375 -2.55 1.44 -43.25
C ILE A 375 -3.44 2.39 -42.41
N PRO A 376 -4.77 2.42 -42.61
CA PRO A 376 -5.67 3.19 -41.77
C PRO A 376 -5.60 2.75 -40.30
N SER A 377 -5.49 3.69 -39.36
CA SER A 377 -5.47 3.41 -37.92
C SER A 377 -6.75 2.74 -37.41
N SER A 378 -7.87 2.89 -38.14
CA SER A 378 -9.15 2.22 -37.87
C SER A 378 -9.12 0.70 -38.02
N ILE A 379 -8.00 0.12 -38.48
CA ILE A 379 -7.82 -1.33 -38.47
C ILE A 379 -7.83 -1.88 -37.05
N PHE A 380 -7.37 -1.09 -36.07
CA PHE A 380 -7.44 -1.43 -34.65
C PHE A 380 -8.59 -0.68 -33.96
N PRO A 381 -9.11 -1.22 -32.84
CA PRO A 381 -10.05 -0.50 -31.99
C PRO A 381 -9.48 0.84 -31.49
N PRO A 382 -10.35 1.77 -31.03
CA PRO A 382 -9.91 3.03 -30.44
C PRO A 382 -8.90 2.83 -29.30
N LEU A 383 -7.88 3.68 -29.28
CA LEU A 383 -6.82 3.66 -28.26
C LEU A 383 -7.41 3.98 -26.88
N SER A 384 -6.91 3.30 -25.85
CA SER A 384 -7.28 3.56 -24.46
C SER A 384 -6.16 4.32 -23.76
N ILE A 385 -6.49 5.24 -22.86
CA ILE A 385 -5.52 5.84 -21.94
C ILE A 385 -5.69 5.13 -20.60
N ILE A 386 -4.62 4.49 -20.12
CA ILE A 386 -4.58 3.74 -18.88
C ILE A 386 -3.73 4.54 -17.91
N ARG A 387 -4.26 4.85 -16.73
CA ARG A 387 -3.54 5.56 -15.69
C ARG A 387 -3.32 4.58 -14.55
N GLU A 388 -2.08 4.49 -14.10
CA GLU A 388 -1.71 3.65 -12.97
C GLU A 388 -1.31 4.57 -11.82
N ALA A 389 -2.09 4.49 -10.74
CA ALA A 389 -1.80 5.20 -9.51
C ALA A 389 -0.52 4.64 -8.87
N PRO A 390 0.27 5.47 -8.17
CA PRO A 390 1.49 5.04 -7.52
C PRO A 390 1.21 3.89 -6.57
N HIS A 391 1.91 2.77 -6.74
CA HIS A 391 1.82 1.64 -5.82
C HIS A 391 2.39 2.02 -4.46
N GLU A 392 1.72 1.61 -3.38
CA GLU A 392 2.32 1.70 -2.06
C GLU A 392 3.56 0.81 -2.08
N LYS A 393 4.69 1.36 -1.62
CA LYS A 393 5.97 0.67 -1.65
C LYS A 393 5.85 -0.61 -0.82
N GLU A 394 5.82 -1.78 -1.47
CA GLU A 394 6.00 -3.04 -0.77
C GLU A 394 7.42 -3.04 -0.17
N ASP A 395 7.51 -3.43 1.10
CA ASP A 395 8.69 -3.33 1.97
C ASP A 395 9.74 -4.41 1.62
N HIS A 396 9.99 -4.59 0.32
CA HIS A 396 11.00 -5.48 -0.24
C HIS A 396 12.02 -4.66 -1.03
N ALA A 397 12.60 -3.67 -0.36
CA ALA A 397 13.84 -3.08 -0.81
C ALA A 397 14.94 -4.15 -0.76
N LEU A 398 15.71 -4.25 -1.83
CA LEU A 398 17.00 -4.91 -1.77
C LEU A 398 17.85 -4.18 -0.74
N MET A 399 18.19 -4.90 0.33
CA MET A 399 19.17 -4.46 1.31
C MET A 399 20.53 -4.25 0.60
N GLN A 400 20.88 -2.98 0.33
CA GLN A 400 22.13 -2.50 0.95
C GLN A 400 21.99 -2.85 2.43
N PRO A 401 22.95 -3.49 3.11
CA PRO A 401 22.75 -3.88 4.50
C PRO A 401 22.30 -2.63 5.26
N PHE A 402 21.02 -2.61 5.70
CA PHE A 402 20.50 -1.49 6.46
C PHE A 402 21.49 -1.27 7.60
N GLU A 403 21.89 -0.03 7.79
CA GLU A 403 22.72 0.25 8.95
C GLU A 403 21.87 0.01 10.19
N THR A 404 22.17 -1.08 10.89
CA THR A 404 21.41 -1.47 12.07
C THR A 404 21.92 -0.68 13.27
N ARG A 405 21.10 0.24 13.78
CA ARG A 405 21.30 0.85 15.10
C ARG A 405 21.01 -0.19 16.19
N LYS A 406 22.01 -0.43 17.03
CA LYS A 406 21.96 -1.47 18.06
C LYS A 406 21.72 -0.88 19.45
N ASP A 407 21.14 -1.68 20.35
CA ASP A 407 21.14 -1.35 21.78
C ASP A 407 22.58 -1.15 22.26
N VAL A 408 22.87 -0.05 22.95
CA VAL A 408 24.22 0.23 23.49
C VAL A 408 24.78 -0.92 24.34
N ASN A 409 23.90 -1.72 24.95
CA ASN A 409 24.29 -2.88 25.76
C ASN A 409 24.53 -4.16 24.95
N SER A 410 24.19 -4.19 23.65
CA SER A 410 24.43 -5.34 22.76
C SER A 410 25.69 -5.18 21.89
N LEU A 411 26.38 -4.03 22.00
CA LEU A 411 27.61 -3.75 21.26
C LEU A 411 28.75 -4.69 21.66
N SER A 412 29.52 -5.11 20.66
CA SER A 412 30.78 -5.82 20.89
C SER A 412 31.90 -4.85 21.27
N ASP A 413 32.98 -5.35 21.89
CA ASP A 413 34.17 -4.52 22.21
C ASP A 413 34.76 -3.85 20.96
N ARG A 414 34.66 -4.52 19.81
CA ARG A 414 35.07 -3.96 18.51
C ARG A 414 34.18 -2.78 18.08
N ASP A 415 32.88 -2.88 18.30
CA ASP A 415 31.93 -1.81 17.96
C ASP A 415 32.20 -0.59 18.84
N VAL A 416 32.37 -0.79 20.16
CA VAL A 416 32.69 0.27 21.12
C VAL A 416 34.02 0.94 20.78
N TYR A 417 35.05 0.16 20.41
CA TYR A 417 36.33 0.70 19.97
C TYR A 417 36.21 1.53 18.68
N SER A 418 35.46 1.03 17.68
CA SER A 418 35.22 1.71 16.41
C SER A 418 34.55 3.08 16.61
N LEU A 419 33.47 3.10 17.38
CA LEU A 419 32.73 4.32 17.75
C LEU A 419 33.59 5.29 18.56
N GLY A 420 34.34 4.80 19.56
CA GLY A 420 35.24 5.61 20.36
C GLY A 420 36.32 6.30 19.52
N ARG A 421 37.00 5.54 18.65
CA ARG A 421 38.03 6.09 17.74
C ARG A 421 37.46 7.09 16.75
N ALA A 422 36.28 6.83 16.20
CA ALA A 422 35.60 7.75 15.29
C ALA A 422 35.22 9.06 16.00
N LEU A 423 34.69 8.99 17.22
CA LEU A 423 34.35 10.18 18.00
C LEU A 423 35.59 10.99 18.41
N ASP A 424 36.70 10.35 18.77
CA ASP A 424 37.99 11.02 19.01
C ASP A 424 38.46 11.81 17.78
N ASN A 425 38.41 11.18 16.60
CA ASN A 425 38.75 11.84 15.33
C ASN A 425 37.79 13.00 15.03
N PHE A 426 36.50 12.80 15.29
CA PHE A 426 35.46 13.80 15.08
C PHE A 426 35.58 15.01 16.02
N TYR A 427 36.03 14.81 17.26
CA TYR A 427 36.39 15.89 18.19
C TYR A 427 37.62 16.67 17.73
N ALA A 428 38.58 15.99 17.09
CA ALA A 428 39.79 16.60 16.56
C ALA A 428 39.57 17.40 15.27
N ASP A 429 38.46 17.15 14.56
CA ASP A 429 38.09 17.91 13.36
C ASP A 429 37.64 19.34 13.73
N GLU A 430 38.37 20.33 13.20
CA GLU A 430 38.09 21.76 13.37
C GLU A 430 37.42 22.39 12.14
N THR A 431 37.07 21.59 11.14
CA THR A 431 36.33 22.05 9.95
C THR A 431 34.84 22.25 10.27
N THR A 432 34.09 22.73 9.27
CA THR A 432 32.62 22.83 9.33
C THR A 432 31.92 21.47 9.42
N ASN A 433 32.64 20.36 9.22
CA ASN A 433 32.10 19.02 9.40
C ASN A 433 32.48 18.42 10.75
N GLY A 434 33.19 19.15 11.63
CA GLY A 434 33.65 18.70 12.93
C GLY A 434 32.62 18.81 14.06
N PHE A 435 32.88 18.11 15.18
CA PHE A 435 31.88 17.92 16.25
C PHE A 435 31.34 19.24 16.81
N GLN A 436 32.21 20.23 17.01
CA GLN A 436 31.82 21.51 17.60
C GLN A 436 30.79 22.25 16.75
N HIS A 437 30.95 22.18 15.43
CA HIS A 437 30.03 22.82 14.49
C HIS A 437 28.69 22.09 14.47
N LEU A 438 28.70 20.75 14.37
CA LEU A 438 27.47 19.98 14.40
C LEU A 438 26.72 20.13 15.73
N ALA A 439 27.41 20.05 16.87
CA ALA A 439 26.83 20.23 18.21
C ALA A 439 26.14 21.60 18.37
N SER A 440 26.67 22.64 17.71
CA SER A 440 26.09 23.99 17.74
C SER A 440 24.79 24.15 16.96
N PHE A 441 24.38 23.19 16.12
CA PHE A 441 23.09 23.23 15.42
C PHE A 441 21.91 23.24 16.38
N HIS A 442 22.05 22.60 17.54
CA HIS A 442 20.97 22.50 18.51
C HIS A 442 20.86 23.77 19.36
N GLY A 443 21.91 24.10 20.10
CA GLY A 443 21.88 25.10 21.17
C GLY A 443 22.75 26.33 20.89
N ALA A 444 23.79 26.51 21.71
CA ALA A 444 24.73 27.62 21.61
C ALA A 444 25.98 27.23 20.77
N PRO A 445 26.57 28.16 20.00
CA PRO A 445 26.08 29.51 19.70
C PRO A 445 24.79 29.51 18.87
N ALA A 446 23.93 30.50 19.11
CA ALA A 446 22.66 30.64 18.40
C ALA A 446 22.85 30.97 16.91
N MET A 447 22.45 30.05 16.02
CA MET A 447 22.60 30.16 14.57
C MET A 447 21.33 30.62 13.85
N CYS A 448 20.18 30.55 14.52
CA CYS A 448 18.89 30.90 13.92
C CYS A 448 18.48 32.34 14.25
N LYS A 449 17.73 32.96 13.34
CA LYS A 449 17.09 34.27 13.57
C LYS A 449 15.60 34.05 13.74
N SER A 450 15.04 34.57 14.84
CA SER A 450 13.59 34.63 15.03
C SER A 450 12.98 35.81 14.24
N LEU A 451 11.65 35.84 14.13
CA LEU A 451 10.88 36.93 13.52
C LEU A 451 11.15 38.29 14.18
N ASP A 452 11.56 38.30 15.45
CA ASP A 452 11.97 39.49 16.21
C ASP A 452 13.42 39.93 15.94
N GLY A 453 14.14 39.24 15.04
CA GLY A 453 15.52 39.53 14.67
C GLY A 453 16.58 39.12 15.70
N LYS A 454 16.19 38.53 16.84
CA LYS A 454 17.12 38.08 17.88
C LYS A 454 17.73 36.71 17.52
N PRO A 455 19.01 36.48 17.87
CA PRO A 455 19.62 35.17 17.70
C PRO A 455 18.97 34.14 18.63
N ARG A 456 18.60 32.99 18.08
CA ARG A 456 17.99 31.84 18.77
C ARG A 456 18.73 30.55 18.40
N ALA A 457 18.62 29.57 19.29
CA ALA A 457 18.93 28.17 19.02
C ALA A 457 18.06 27.66 17.86
N CYS A 458 18.60 26.78 17.01
CA CYS A 458 17.85 26.24 15.87
C CYS A 458 17.05 24.97 16.20
N CYS A 459 17.23 24.39 17.39
CA CYS A 459 16.50 23.19 17.80
C CYS A 459 14.98 23.43 17.84
N MET A 460 14.23 22.52 17.25
CA MET A 460 12.76 22.57 17.27
C MET A 460 12.22 21.76 18.44
N HIS A 461 11.76 22.46 19.48
CA HIS A 461 11.06 21.91 20.65
C HIS A 461 9.66 22.54 20.75
N GLY A 462 8.72 21.83 21.35
CA GLY A 462 7.35 22.29 21.57
C GLY A 462 6.50 22.33 20.29
N MET A 463 6.94 21.66 19.23
CA MET A 463 6.34 21.74 17.89
C MET A 463 6.25 20.36 17.24
N PRO A 464 5.25 20.10 16.37
CA PRO A 464 5.11 18.82 15.67
C PRO A 464 6.34 18.32 14.91
N ALA A 465 7.22 19.23 14.47
CA ALA A 465 8.43 18.86 13.74
C ALA A 465 9.59 18.38 14.65
N PHE A 466 9.41 18.34 15.98
CA PHE A 466 10.42 17.91 16.96
C PHE A 466 11.09 16.57 16.60
N LEU A 467 10.29 15.51 16.39
CA LEU A 467 10.83 14.17 16.11
C LEU A 467 11.61 14.13 14.79
N LEU A 468 11.11 14.83 13.78
CA LEU A 468 11.65 14.83 12.42
C LEU A 468 12.97 15.62 12.36
N TRP A 469 13.06 16.74 13.09
CA TRP A 469 14.30 17.51 13.23
C TRP A 469 15.38 16.69 13.93
N HIS A 470 15.04 16.04 15.05
CA HIS A 470 16.02 15.26 15.82
C HIS A 470 16.42 13.96 15.12
N ARG A 471 15.55 13.35 14.32
CA ARG A 471 15.90 12.22 13.43
C ARG A 471 16.95 12.63 12.41
N LEU A 472 16.73 13.74 11.69
CA LEU A 472 17.68 14.26 10.72
C LEU A 472 19.01 14.65 11.38
N TYR A 473 18.95 15.28 12.55
CA TYR A 473 20.12 15.65 13.32
C TYR A 473 20.96 14.45 13.77
N THR A 474 20.30 13.41 14.28
CA THR A 474 20.94 12.16 14.71
C THR A 474 21.56 11.41 13.54
N TYR A 475 20.87 11.40 12.38
CA TYR A 475 21.42 10.83 11.16
C TYR A 475 22.66 11.59 10.68
N GLN A 476 22.64 12.93 10.68
CA GLN A 476 23.83 13.70 10.29
C GLN A 476 25.02 13.45 11.23
N PHE A 477 24.78 13.23 12.52
CA PHE A 477 25.82 12.82 13.47
C PHE A 477 26.38 11.43 13.17
N GLU A 478 25.52 10.49 12.79
CA GLU A 478 25.91 9.14 12.36
C GLU A 478 26.76 9.16 11.08
N GLU A 479 26.36 9.95 10.08
CA GLU A 479 27.16 10.18 8.87
C GLU A 479 28.53 10.77 9.19
N ALA A 480 28.57 11.77 10.09
CA ALA A 480 29.83 12.38 10.53
C ALA A 480 30.74 11.36 11.22
N LEU A 481 30.22 10.49 12.09
CA LEU A 481 31.00 9.40 12.68
C LEU A 481 31.55 8.46 11.60
N ARG A 482 30.78 8.17 10.54
CA ARG A 482 31.22 7.30 9.44
C ARG A 482 32.36 7.95 8.64
N GLU A 483 32.25 9.23 8.31
CA GLU A 483 33.33 9.99 7.66
C GLU A 483 34.63 9.98 8.48
N HIS A 484 34.50 9.90 9.81
CA HIS A 484 35.62 9.83 10.76
C HIS A 484 36.08 8.41 11.11
N GLY A 485 35.57 7.40 10.40
CA GLY A 485 36.06 6.02 10.45
C GLY A 485 35.22 5.04 11.29
N SER A 486 33.99 5.41 11.68
CA SER A 486 33.08 4.45 12.31
C SER A 486 32.64 3.40 11.31
N THR A 487 32.66 2.14 11.74
CA THR A 487 32.10 1.00 10.99
C THR A 487 30.72 0.57 11.51
N VAL A 488 30.16 1.34 12.43
CA VAL A 488 28.92 1.02 13.16
C VAL A 488 28.04 2.26 13.22
N ALA A 489 26.74 2.06 13.05
CA ALA A 489 25.70 3.06 13.24
C ALA A 489 25.67 3.58 14.69
N ILE A 490 25.03 4.73 14.93
CA ILE A 490 24.91 5.25 16.30
C ILE A 490 24.02 4.30 17.14
N PRO A 491 24.48 3.85 18.32
CA PRO A 491 23.69 2.98 19.17
C PRO A 491 22.58 3.76 19.89
N TYR A 492 21.52 3.07 20.27
CA TYR A 492 20.45 3.64 21.09
C TYR A 492 20.56 3.18 22.54
N TRP A 493 20.23 4.06 23.49
CA TRP A 493 20.11 3.72 24.91
C TRP A 493 18.65 3.48 25.30
N ASP A 494 18.27 2.21 25.46
CA ASP A 494 16.90 1.83 25.81
C ASP A 494 16.55 2.10 27.28
N TRP A 495 16.09 3.33 27.53
CA TRP A 495 15.58 3.76 28.83
C TRP A 495 14.14 3.28 29.13
N THR A 496 13.52 2.48 28.24
CA THR A 496 12.26 1.76 28.55
C THR A 496 12.50 0.48 29.37
N LYS A 497 13.76 0.08 29.56
CA LYS A 497 14.17 -1.03 30.44
C LYS A 497 14.63 -0.50 31.80
N PRO A 498 14.60 -1.32 32.87
CA PRO A 498 15.06 -0.89 34.19
C PRO A 498 16.52 -0.42 34.19
N ILE A 499 16.73 0.85 34.53
CA ILE A 499 18.06 1.46 34.63
C ILE A 499 18.60 1.22 36.04
N LYS A 500 19.77 0.58 36.15
CA LYS A 500 20.50 0.42 37.43
C LYS A 500 21.78 1.25 37.49
N LYS A 501 22.32 1.58 36.32
CA LYS A 501 23.51 2.39 36.07
C LYS A 501 23.42 2.93 34.65
N LEU A 502 24.16 4.00 34.36
CA LEU A 502 24.38 4.43 32.98
C LEU A 502 25.07 3.32 32.16
N PRO A 503 24.87 3.28 30.83
CA PRO A 503 25.60 2.37 29.94
C PRO A 503 27.10 2.44 30.18
N ASP A 504 27.77 1.29 30.16
CA ASP A 504 29.21 1.24 30.48
C ASP A 504 30.04 2.09 29.49
N MET A 505 29.60 2.18 28.24
CA MET A 505 30.17 3.03 27.18
C MET A 505 30.29 4.52 27.58
N VAL A 506 29.38 5.06 28.39
CA VAL A 506 29.36 6.49 28.74
C VAL A 506 29.80 6.76 30.18
N ARG A 507 30.03 5.72 30.99
CA ARG A 507 30.21 5.84 32.45
C ARG A 507 31.67 5.99 32.89
N GLY A 508 32.60 5.28 32.25
CA GLY A 508 34.02 5.29 32.63
C GLY A 508 34.78 6.46 32.01
N ALA A 509 35.61 7.16 32.79
CA ALA A 509 36.47 8.25 32.28
C ALA A 509 37.60 7.75 31.36
N SER A 510 37.96 6.47 31.47
CA SER A 510 38.97 5.82 30.64
C SER A 510 38.55 4.40 30.29
N TYR A 511 39.02 3.91 29.15
CA TYR A 511 38.92 2.50 28.75
C TYR A 511 40.31 1.92 28.47
N TYR A 512 40.42 0.59 28.43
CA TYR A 512 41.66 -0.09 28.07
C TYR A 512 41.68 -0.30 26.55
N ASP A 513 42.61 0.35 25.87
CA ASP A 513 42.85 0.18 24.44
C ASP A 513 43.74 -1.06 24.23
N GLU A 514 43.11 -2.19 23.91
CA GLU A 514 43.80 -3.47 23.69
C GLU A 514 44.75 -3.43 22.49
N TYR A 515 44.48 -2.60 21.47
CA TYR A 515 45.30 -2.51 20.26
C TYR A 515 46.65 -1.83 20.52
N HIS A 516 46.68 -0.85 21.43
CA HIS A 516 47.91 -0.15 21.82
C HIS A 516 48.43 -0.53 23.22
N GLY A 517 47.73 -1.43 23.92
CA GLY A 517 48.10 -1.92 25.25
C GLY A 517 48.15 -0.86 26.35
N ARG A 518 47.31 0.19 26.28
CA ARG A 518 47.35 1.35 27.19
C ARG A 518 45.96 1.81 27.63
N ALA A 519 45.88 2.52 28.75
CA ALA A 519 44.65 3.23 29.12
C ALA A 519 44.49 4.48 28.23
N ALA A 520 43.29 4.67 27.66
CA ALA A 520 42.91 5.83 26.86
C ALA A 520 41.73 6.55 27.50
N ALA A 521 41.61 7.87 27.27
CA ALA A 521 40.44 8.63 27.69
C ALA A 521 39.20 8.15 26.92
N ASN A 522 38.05 8.08 27.58
CA ASN A 522 36.81 7.70 26.93
C ASN A 522 36.13 8.92 26.31
N PRO A 523 36.01 9.02 24.97
CA PRO A 523 35.38 10.17 24.32
C PRO A 523 33.88 10.30 24.64
N TYR A 524 33.21 9.22 25.06
CA TYR A 524 31.80 9.24 25.44
C TYR A 524 31.54 9.67 26.89
N PHE A 525 32.58 9.95 27.67
CA PHE A 525 32.44 10.33 29.09
C PHE A 525 31.94 11.77 29.27
N HIS A 526 32.50 12.72 28.50
CA HIS A 526 32.09 14.12 28.46
C HIS A 526 32.54 14.76 27.13
N GLY A 527 31.82 15.75 26.64
CA GLY A 527 32.22 16.52 25.46
C GLY A 527 32.87 17.84 25.82
N GLN A 528 33.82 18.30 25.02
CA GLN A 528 34.40 19.64 25.18
C GLN A 528 33.48 20.69 24.57
N ILE A 529 33.33 21.84 25.24
CA ILE A 529 32.66 23.03 24.72
C ILE A 529 33.72 24.09 24.49
N LYS A 530 34.23 24.21 23.26
CA LYS A 530 35.36 25.12 22.95
C LYS A 530 35.00 26.59 23.19
N THR A 531 33.76 27.00 22.91
CA THR A 531 33.28 28.39 23.07
C THR A 531 33.29 28.87 24.52
N SER A 532 33.05 27.97 25.47
CA SER A 532 33.02 28.25 26.91
C SER A 532 34.26 27.73 27.66
N ASN A 533 35.21 27.12 26.93
CA ASN A 533 36.43 26.49 27.46
C ASN A 533 36.16 25.58 28.68
N THR A 534 35.15 24.73 28.57
CA THR A 534 34.72 23.79 29.62
C THR A 534 34.34 22.43 29.02
N PHE A 535 34.02 21.46 29.87
CA PHE A 535 33.49 20.15 29.46
C PHE A 535 32.04 20.01 29.93
N THR A 536 31.29 19.12 29.28
CA THR A 536 29.96 18.74 29.76
C THR A 536 30.05 17.96 31.07
N ALA A 537 29.03 18.11 31.90
CA ALA A 537 28.91 17.41 33.17
C ALA A 537 27.52 16.77 33.30
N ARG A 538 27.44 15.67 34.06
CA ARG A 538 26.21 14.91 34.29
C ARG A 538 25.94 14.80 35.79
N ASP A 539 24.89 15.47 36.26
CA ASP A 539 24.38 15.37 37.63
C ASP A 539 23.18 14.41 37.65
N ILE A 540 23.47 13.12 37.85
CA ILE A 540 22.49 12.04 37.73
C ILE A 540 21.51 12.06 38.91
N GLN A 541 20.25 12.35 38.62
CA GLN A 541 19.17 12.38 39.59
C GLN A 541 18.67 10.97 39.94
N PRO A 542 18.28 10.70 41.20
CA PRO A 542 17.75 9.40 41.63
C PRO A 542 16.54 8.91 40.82
N GLU A 543 15.72 9.84 40.31
CA GLU A 543 14.53 9.60 39.51
C GLU A 543 14.83 8.84 38.22
N LEU A 544 16.07 8.93 37.69
CA LEU A 544 16.52 8.16 36.53
C LEU A 544 16.35 6.65 36.74
N TYR A 545 16.49 6.18 37.98
CA TYR A 545 16.42 4.76 38.32
C TYR A 545 14.97 4.30 38.59
N ASN A 546 13.98 5.19 38.50
CA ASN A 546 12.56 4.87 38.65
C ASN A 546 11.93 4.45 37.31
N HIS A 547 12.19 3.21 36.92
CA HIS A 547 11.74 2.62 35.65
C HIS A 547 10.24 2.72 35.37
N HIS A 548 9.40 2.53 36.39
CA HIS A 548 7.95 2.50 36.23
C HIS A 548 7.41 3.81 35.64
N ASN A 549 7.97 4.96 36.03
CA ASN A 549 7.53 6.25 35.52
C ASN A 549 7.79 6.41 34.01
N PHE A 550 8.91 5.92 33.47
CA PHE A 550 9.19 6.08 32.04
C PHE A 550 8.34 5.14 31.19
N LEU A 551 8.24 3.88 31.59
CA LEU A 551 7.50 2.87 30.83
C LEU A 551 5.99 3.19 30.80
N ASP A 552 5.40 3.59 31.92
CA ASP A 552 3.97 3.91 32.01
C ASP A 552 3.59 5.08 31.09
N ASN A 553 4.43 6.12 31.02
CA ASN A 553 4.20 7.22 30.10
C ASN A 553 4.42 6.81 28.63
N ILE A 554 5.36 5.91 28.35
CA ILE A 554 5.56 5.38 26.99
C ILE A 554 4.37 4.54 26.53
N TRP A 555 3.73 3.78 27.41
CA TRP A 555 2.48 3.09 27.07
C TRP A 555 1.41 4.07 26.58
N TYR A 556 1.26 5.20 27.26
CA TYR A 556 0.29 6.22 26.85
C TYR A 556 0.70 6.93 25.55
N ALA A 557 1.99 7.16 25.32
CA ALA A 557 2.47 7.71 24.05
C ALA A 557 2.15 6.76 22.88
N LEU A 558 2.50 5.47 23.00
CA LEU A 558 2.25 4.45 21.96
C LEU A 558 0.76 4.15 21.72
N GLU A 559 -0.11 4.50 22.68
CA GLU A 559 -1.57 4.45 22.53
C GLU A 559 -2.12 5.50 21.56
N GLN A 560 -1.40 6.61 21.34
CA GLN A 560 -1.88 7.70 20.49
C GLN A 560 -1.89 7.27 19.02
N GLU A 561 -3.01 7.45 18.32
CA GLU A 561 -3.15 7.09 16.91
C GLU A 561 -2.80 8.25 15.96
N ASN A 562 -2.64 9.47 16.48
CA ASN A 562 -2.30 10.66 15.71
C ASN A 562 -0.85 11.06 15.98
N PHE A 563 -0.10 11.38 14.91
CA PHE A 563 1.32 11.74 15.01
C PHE A 563 1.60 12.90 15.98
N CYS A 564 0.78 13.95 15.98
CA CYS A 564 1.03 15.09 16.87
C CYS A 564 0.66 14.81 18.32
N ASP A 565 -0.38 14.00 18.57
CA ASP A 565 -0.68 13.53 19.94
C ASP A 565 0.47 12.67 20.47
N PHE A 566 0.99 11.76 19.64
CA PHE A 566 2.17 10.96 19.95
C PHE A 566 3.41 11.83 20.23
N THR A 567 3.67 12.82 19.38
CA THR A 567 4.84 13.72 19.49
C THR A 567 4.85 14.47 20.81
N VAL A 568 3.72 15.04 21.24
CA VAL A 568 3.65 15.78 22.51
C VAL A 568 3.88 14.88 23.72
N GLN A 569 3.33 13.65 23.71
CA GLN A 569 3.59 12.71 24.80
C GLN A 569 5.06 12.30 24.84
N LEU A 570 5.64 11.95 23.69
CA LEU A 570 7.03 11.47 23.61
C LEU A 570 8.05 12.57 23.94
N GLU A 571 7.84 13.81 23.49
CA GLU A 571 8.77 14.92 23.75
C GLU A 571 8.94 15.21 25.24
N ILE A 572 7.86 15.20 26.03
CA ILE A 572 7.96 15.45 27.48
C ILE A 572 8.63 14.29 28.21
N ILE A 573 8.44 13.05 27.77
CA ILE A 573 9.14 11.88 28.33
C ILE A 573 10.63 11.95 28.00
N HIS A 574 10.96 12.35 26.77
CA HIS A 574 12.32 12.64 26.33
C HIS A 574 12.98 13.71 27.23
N ASN A 575 12.28 14.81 27.48
CA ASN A 575 12.78 15.90 28.35
C ASN A 575 13.09 15.40 29.76
N ALA A 576 12.34 14.43 30.28
CA ALA A 576 12.63 13.85 31.59
C ALA A 576 14.02 13.19 31.65
N ILE A 577 14.51 12.57 30.57
CA ILE A 577 15.87 12.01 30.53
C ILE A 577 16.92 13.11 30.53
N HIS A 578 16.71 14.21 29.80
CA HIS A 578 17.57 15.39 29.87
C HIS A 578 17.71 15.92 31.31
N GLY A 579 16.58 16.09 31.99
CA GLY A 579 16.55 16.54 33.39
C GLY A 579 17.21 15.56 34.35
N CYS A 580 16.92 14.26 34.22
CA CYS A 580 17.45 13.24 35.12
C CYS A 580 18.95 13.00 34.94
N VAL A 581 19.49 13.16 33.72
CA VAL A 581 20.92 12.97 33.45
C VAL A 581 21.74 14.24 33.70
N GLY A 582 21.17 15.40 33.38
CA GLY A 582 21.87 16.67 33.49
C GLY A 582 21.74 17.36 34.85
N GLY A 583 20.65 17.09 35.58
CA GLY A 583 20.40 17.67 36.89
C GLY A 583 20.56 19.19 36.91
N HIS A 584 21.38 19.66 37.84
CA HIS A 584 21.63 21.09 38.06
C HIS A 584 22.84 21.63 37.28
N GLU A 585 23.46 20.82 36.41
CA GLU A 585 24.67 21.21 35.69
C GLU A 585 24.36 22.21 34.55
N PRO A 586 24.94 23.42 34.57
CA PRO A 586 24.65 24.45 33.56
C PRO A 586 25.18 24.08 32.16
N TYR A 587 26.20 23.22 32.10
CA TYR A 587 26.82 22.69 30.88
C TYR A 587 26.50 21.19 30.71
N GLY A 588 25.35 20.73 31.20
CA GLY A 588 24.94 19.32 31.14
C GLY A 588 23.74 19.05 30.24
N MET A 589 23.29 17.79 30.23
CA MET A 589 22.12 17.32 29.47
C MET A 589 20.81 18.05 29.80
N GLY A 590 20.71 18.70 30.95
CA GLY A 590 19.53 19.47 31.40
C GLY A 590 19.49 20.89 30.85
N SER A 591 20.53 21.31 30.12
CA SER A 591 20.69 22.65 29.56
C SER A 591 20.46 22.64 28.05
N LEU A 592 19.40 23.30 27.57
CA LEU A 592 19.10 23.39 26.14
C LEU A 592 20.27 23.97 25.32
N HIS A 593 21.07 24.85 25.95
CA HIS A 593 22.21 25.49 25.28
C HIS A 593 23.35 24.53 24.96
N TYR A 594 23.58 23.53 25.81
CA TYR A 594 24.81 22.72 25.76
C TYR A 594 24.58 21.21 25.74
N THR A 595 23.34 20.75 25.88
CA THR A 595 22.99 19.32 25.91
C THR A 595 23.56 18.53 24.72
N SER A 596 23.54 19.11 23.51
CA SER A 596 24.07 18.49 22.29
C SER A 596 25.59 18.31 22.25
N TYR A 597 26.34 18.97 23.14
CA TYR A 597 27.78 18.77 23.26
C TYR A 597 28.11 17.51 24.06
N ASP A 598 27.16 16.94 24.80
CA ASP A 598 27.38 15.68 25.50
C ASP A 598 27.09 14.51 24.54
N PRO A 599 28.03 13.58 24.30
CA PRO A 599 27.81 12.48 23.36
C PRO A 599 26.69 11.52 23.77
N LEU A 600 26.26 11.51 25.04
CA LEU A 600 25.07 10.76 25.49
C LEU A 600 23.77 11.29 24.87
N PHE A 601 23.75 12.56 24.42
CA PHE A 601 22.66 13.14 23.66
C PHE A 601 22.26 12.24 22.48
N PHE A 602 23.22 11.85 21.65
CA PHE A 602 22.93 11.10 20.42
C PHE A 602 22.46 9.66 20.71
N LEU A 603 22.93 9.05 21.80
CA LEU A 603 22.43 7.75 22.26
C LEU A 603 20.99 7.84 22.77
N HIS A 604 20.66 8.92 23.49
CA HIS A 604 19.32 9.21 23.95
C HIS A 604 18.36 9.47 22.78
N HIS A 605 18.75 10.35 21.85
CA HIS A 605 17.95 10.70 20.67
C HIS A 605 17.80 9.55 19.69
N SER A 606 18.80 8.65 19.57
CA SER A 606 18.65 7.41 18.83
C SER A 606 17.55 6.51 19.42
N ASN A 607 17.38 6.47 20.74
CA ASN A 607 16.24 5.75 21.34
C ASN A 607 14.91 6.50 21.18
N THR A 608 14.91 7.82 21.22
CA THR A 608 13.71 8.63 20.93
C THR A 608 13.22 8.39 19.50
N ASP A 609 14.15 8.33 18.55
CA ASP A 609 13.88 7.99 17.16
C ASP A 609 13.43 6.53 16.99
N ARG A 610 14.03 5.60 17.74
CA ARG A 610 13.58 4.21 17.81
C ARG A 610 12.14 4.10 18.30
N LEU A 611 11.76 4.85 19.33
CA LEU A 611 10.38 4.88 19.83
C LEU A 611 9.40 5.44 18.80
N PHE A 612 9.84 6.40 18.00
CA PHE A 612 9.08 6.86 16.84
C PHE A 612 8.94 5.75 15.79
N ALA A 613 10.01 5.01 15.46
CA ALA A 613 9.92 3.85 14.56
C ALA A 613 8.97 2.75 15.10
N VAL A 614 8.99 2.47 16.42
CA VAL A 614 8.03 1.55 17.07
C VAL A 614 6.59 2.04 16.86
N TRP A 615 6.34 3.33 17.08
CA TRP A 615 5.02 3.91 16.83
C TRP A 615 4.60 3.76 15.36
N GLN A 616 5.49 4.04 14.41
CA GLN A 616 5.21 3.88 12.98
C GLN A 616 4.81 2.44 12.62
N GLU A 617 5.50 1.44 13.17
CA GLU A 617 5.16 0.02 12.97
C GLU A 617 3.83 -0.38 13.63
N LEU A 618 3.51 0.15 14.81
CA LEU A 618 2.20 -0.05 15.44
C LEU A 618 1.08 0.55 14.57
N GLN A 619 1.29 1.75 14.04
CA GLN A 619 0.32 2.41 13.16
C GLN A 619 0.11 1.63 11.86
N LYS A 620 1.18 1.11 11.26
CA LYS A 620 1.13 0.20 10.11
C LYS A 620 0.26 -1.03 10.41
N ARG A 621 0.42 -1.65 11.58
CA ARG A 621 -0.41 -2.78 12.04
C ARG A 621 -1.87 -2.40 12.30
N ARG A 622 -2.11 -1.18 12.78
CA ARG A 622 -3.45 -0.63 13.02
C ARG A 622 -4.18 -0.22 11.73
N GLY A 623 -3.51 -0.27 10.57
CA GLY A 623 -4.07 0.23 9.30
C GLY A 623 -4.30 1.74 9.32
N LYS A 624 -3.40 2.47 9.99
CA LYS A 624 -3.45 3.92 10.17
C LYS A 624 -2.27 4.57 9.47
N ASP A 625 -2.40 5.87 9.22
CA ASP A 625 -1.32 6.69 8.71
C ASP A 625 -0.10 6.67 9.66
N TYR A 626 1.08 6.44 9.08
CA TYR A 626 2.35 6.30 9.83
C TYR A 626 3.52 7.12 9.24
N ASN A 627 3.40 7.58 7.98
CA ASN A 627 4.39 8.41 7.28
C ASN A 627 3.85 9.80 6.90
N VAL A 628 2.80 10.26 7.57
CA VAL A 628 2.20 11.59 7.35
C VAL A 628 1.76 12.22 8.66
N ALA A 629 1.71 13.56 8.68
CA ALA A 629 1.11 14.34 9.75
C ALA A 629 -0.05 15.18 9.22
N HIS A 630 -1.25 14.97 9.77
CA HIS A 630 -2.45 15.76 9.45
C HIS A 630 -2.57 17.05 10.29
N CYS A 631 -1.45 17.49 10.86
CA CYS A 631 -1.34 18.59 11.81
C CYS A 631 -0.10 19.40 11.48
N ALA A 632 -0.17 20.72 11.67
CA ALA A 632 0.88 21.67 11.28
C ALA A 632 1.38 21.48 9.83
N GLU A 633 0.45 21.21 8.90
CA GLU A 633 0.76 20.91 7.49
C GLU A 633 1.65 21.97 6.84
N TYR A 634 1.44 23.24 7.16
CA TYR A 634 2.28 24.34 6.67
C TYR A 634 3.74 24.17 7.11
N ASP A 635 3.97 23.92 8.40
CA ASP A 635 5.32 23.77 8.97
C ASP A 635 6.00 22.50 8.49
N MET A 636 5.24 21.42 8.26
CA MET A 636 5.75 20.15 7.72
C MET A 636 6.37 20.28 6.32
N HIS A 637 5.98 21.30 5.56
CA HIS A 637 6.51 21.60 4.23
C HIS A 637 7.56 22.72 4.23
N GLN A 638 7.80 23.38 5.37
CA GLN A 638 8.86 24.38 5.47
C GLN A 638 10.21 23.72 5.72
N ASN A 639 11.26 24.26 5.10
CA ASN A 639 12.62 23.81 5.36
C ASN A 639 13.06 24.13 6.80
N MET A 640 13.55 23.12 7.51
CA MET A 640 14.09 23.23 8.85
C MET A 640 15.47 23.88 8.82
N ARG A 641 15.68 24.84 9.72
CA ARG A 641 17.01 25.40 10.00
C ARG A 641 17.71 24.56 11.08
N PRO A 642 19.04 24.48 11.09
CA PRO A 642 19.97 25.12 10.15
C PRO A 642 20.24 24.29 8.87
N PHE A 643 19.59 23.14 8.72
CA PHE A 643 19.88 22.18 7.64
C PHE A 643 19.76 22.74 6.22
N ASN A 644 18.88 23.71 6.02
CA ASN A 644 18.63 24.33 4.71
C ASN A 644 19.54 25.52 4.36
N ASP A 645 20.52 25.85 5.19
CA ASP A 645 21.46 26.95 4.94
C ASP A 645 22.80 26.40 4.45
N THR A 646 23.12 26.60 3.17
CA THR A 646 24.37 26.10 2.55
C THR A 646 25.64 26.76 3.08
N SER A 647 25.52 27.87 3.83
CA SER A 647 26.66 28.50 4.52
C SER A 647 26.97 27.86 5.86
N ILE A 648 26.05 27.05 6.40
CA ILE A 648 26.16 26.40 7.71
C ILE A 648 26.22 24.88 7.54
N ASN A 649 25.42 24.30 6.65
CA ASN A 649 25.32 22.87 6.44
C ASN A 649 25.91 22.45 5.08
N HIS A 650 26.96 21.63 5.13
CA HIS A 650 27.65 21.12 3.94
C HIS A 650 27.27 19.68 3.59
N TYR A 651 26.41 19.03 4.39
CA TYR A 651 25.93 17.68 4.13
C TYR A 651 24.75 17.70 3.17
N ASP A 652 25.01 17.31 1.91
CA ASP A 652 24.03 17.33 0.81
C ASP A 652 22.72 16.58 1.14
N PHE A 653 22.83 15.42 1.80
CA PHE A 653 21.66 14.64 2.22
C PHE A 653 20.76 15.43 3.16
N SER A 654 21.32 15.93 4.27
CA SER A 654 20.55 16.69 5.26
C SER A 654 19.99 18.02 4.71
N PHE A 655 20.67 18.62 3.73
CA PHE A 655 20.18 19.79 3.02
C PHE A 655 18.96 19.46 2.16
N LYS A 656 19.03 18.39 1.35
CA LYS A 656 17.94 17.93 0.47
C LYS A 656 16.71 17.47 1.24
N HIS A 657 16.91 16.83 2.40
CA HIS A 657 15.85 16.31 3.27
C HIS A 657 15.56 17.23 4.45
N SER A 658 15.78 18.54 4.28
CA SER A 658 15.60 19.52 5.35
C SER A 658 14.14 19.82 5.69
N ARG A 659 13.14 19.34 4.94
CA ARG A 659 11.72 19.52 5.31
C ARG A 659 11.30 18.42 6.29
N PRO A 660 10.47 18.71 7.30
CA PRO A 660 10.02 17.68 8.23
C PRO A 660 9.35 16.49 7.52
N ILE A 661 8.55 16.74 6.47
CA ILE A 661 7.86 15.68 5.72
C ILE A 661 8.80 14.65 5.10
N ASP A 662 10.05 15.04 4.78
CA ASP A 662 11.05 14.12 4.22
C ASP A 662 11.60 13.16 5.30
N GLY A 663 11.40 13.48 6.57
CA GLY A 663 11.89 12.75 7.75
C GLY A 663 11.07 11.53 8.15
N PHE A 664 9.90 11.28 7.56
CA PHE A 664 8.99 10.21 8.03
C PHE A 664 9.52 8.80 7.71
N ASP A 665 9.97 8.55 6.48
CA ASP A 665 10.39 7.21 6.07
C ASP A 665 11.87 6.96 6.38
N TYR A 666 12.14 6.39 7.56
CA TYR A 666 13.51 6.08 7.99
C TYR A 666 14.17 4.92 7.20
N ARG A 667 13.39 4.00 6.62
CA ARG A 667 13.94 2.85 5.88
C ARG A 667 14.26 3.19 4.44
N THR A 668 13.33 3.83 3.74
CA THR A 668 13.52 4.22 2.34
C THR A 668 14.46 5.40 2.21
N THR A 669 14.20 6.46 2.97
CA THR A 669 14.91 7.74 2.77
C THR A 669 16.27 7.68 3.43
N PHE A 670 16.35 7.21 4.68
CA PHE A 670 17.57 7.24 5.49
C PHE A 670 18.35 5.92 5.52
N GLN A 671 17.75 4.82 5.05
CA GLN A 671 18.43 3.52 4.87
C GLN A 671 19.04 2.91 6.15
N TYR A 672 18.44 3.16 7.31
CA TYR A 672 18.81 2.50 8.57
C TYR A 672 17.65 1.70 9.17
N GLU A 673 17.97 0.77 10.07
CA GLU A 673 17.00 0.00 10.85
C GLU A 673 17.44 -0.13 12.31
N TYR A 674 16.62 -0.79 13.12
CA TYR A 674 16.92 -1.09 14.53
C TYR A 674 17.05 -2.59 14.73
N ASP A 675 18.02 -3.02 15.54
CA ASP A 675 18.21 -4.45 15.87
C ASP A 675 16.99 -5.07 16.56
N SER A 676 16.22 -4.26 17.29
CA SER A 676 14.98 -4.65 17.93
C SER A 676 14.00 -3.48 18.03
N LEU A 677 12.73 -3.74 17.72
CA LEU A 677 11.60 -2.83 17.98
C LEU A 677 10.74 -3.27 19.18
N THR A 678 11.27 -4.11 20.08
CA THR A 678 10.55 -4.54 21.29
C THR A 678 10.50 -3.43 22.35
N ILE A 679 9.39 -3.31 23.07
CA ILE A 679 9.27 -2.40 24.23
C ILE A 679 9.32 -3.21 25.51
N ASN A 680 10.30 -2.94 26.39
CA ASN A 680 10.52 -3.69 27.63
C ASN A 680 10.55 -5.24 27.41
N GLY A 681 11.09 -5.68 26.26
CA GLY A 681 11.17 -7.09 25.87
C GLY A 681 9.90 -7.70 25.25
N LEU A 682 8.82 -6.92 25.09
CA LEU A 682 7.58 -7.34 24.46
C LEU A 682 7.62 -7.14 22.94
N SER A 683 7.10 -8.10 22.18
CA SER A 683 6.90 -7.95 20.73
C SER A 683 5.81 -6.93 20.43
N LEU A 684 5.76 -6.40 19.20
CA LEU A 684 4.74 -5.43 18.80
C LEU A 684 3.30 -5.94 18.99
N ASP A 685 3.06 -7.25 18.81
CA ASP A 685 1.73 -7.85 19.05
C ASP A 685 1.38 -7.90 20.54
N GLN A 686 2.37 -8.11 21.40
CA GLN A 686 2.18 -8.07 22.85
C GLN A 686 1.99 -6.64 23.33
N VAL A 687 2.75 -5.68 22.78
CA VAL A 687 2.59 -4.24 23.04
C VAL A 687 1.16 -3.79 22.70
N GLU A 688 0.62 -4.17 21.54
CA GLU A 688 -0.76 -3.82 21.17
C GLU A 688 -1.80 -4.44 22.10
N LYS A 689 -1.54 -5.66 22.60
CA LYS A 689 -2.39 -6.31 23.60
C LYS A 689 -2.38 -5.55 24.93
N GLU A 690 -1.22 -5.14 25.43
CA GLU A 690 -1.12 -4.33 26.66
C GLU A 690 -1.80 -2.97 26.49
N ILE A 691 -1.62 -2.30 25.34
CA ILE A 691 -2.32 -1.05 25.03
C ILE A 691 -3.84 -1.24 25.05
N LYS A 692 -4.33 -2.34 24.49
CA LYS A 692 -5.76 -2.67 24.54
C LYS A 692 -6.27 -2.92 25.95
N GLU A 693 -5.47 -3.57 26.79
CA GLU A 693 -5.80 -3.79 28.21
C GLU A 693 -5.80 -2.48 29.00
N HIS A 694 -4.84 -1.59 28.78
CA HIS A 694 -4.84 -0.27 29.40
C HIS A 694 -6.06 0.56 28.96
N LYS A 695 -6.44 0.48 27.68
CA LYS A 695 -7.63 1.13 27.13
C LYS A 695 -8.93 0.55 27.68
N SER A 696 -8.97 -0.70 28.16
CA SER A 696 -10.20 -1.32 28.65
C SER A 696 -10.67 -0.77 30.00
N HIS A 697 -9.79 -0.08 30.74
CA HIS A 697 -10.04 0.45 32.08
C HIS A 697 -10.26 1.98 32.09
N ASP A 698 -11.11 2.42 33.03
CA ASP A 698 -11.31 3.84 33.35
C ASP A 698 -10.00 4.47 33.88
N ARG A 699 -9.59 5.61 33.31
CA ARG A 699 -8.37 6.31 33.68
C ARG A 699 -8.61 7.80 33.91
N VAL A 700 -7.83 8.38 34.82
CA VAL A 700 -7.83 9.81 35.12
C VAL A 700 -6.45 10.38 34.84
N PHE A 701 -6.40 11.41 34.02
CA PHE A 701 -5.16 12.07 33.61
C PHE A 701 -5.06 13.48 34.20
N ALA A 702 -3.85 13.86 34.62
CA ALA A 702 -3.48 15.26 34.79
C ALA A 702 -3.02 15.82 33.44
N ALA A 703 -3.76 16.79 32.91
CA ALA A 703 -3.51 17.36 31.60
C ALA A 703 -2.90 18.77 31.71
N PHE A 704 -1.77 18.98 31.03
CA PHE A 704 -0.98 20.21 31.10
C PHE A 704 -0.89 20.85 29.72
N LEU A 705 -1.21 22.15 29.64
CA LEU A 705 -0.90 22.98 28.47
C LEU A 705 0.46 23.62 28.73
N LEU A 706 1.50 23.15 28.03
CA LEU A 706 2.88 23.62 28.25
C LEU A 706 3.28 24.64 27.18
N HIS A 707 4.15 25.56 27.56
CA HIS A 707 4.77 26.55 26.68
C HIS A 707 6.19 26.85 27.18
N ASP A 708 6.96 27.58 26.38
CA ASP A 708 8.31 28.00 26.77
C ASP A 708 8.28 28.88 28.03
N ILE A 709 9.21 28.63 28.95
CA ILE A 709 9.38 29.40 30.19
C ILE A 709 10.76 30.08 30.28
N GLY A 710 11.57 29.96 29.23
CA GLY A 710 12.89 30.58 29.10
C GLY A 710 14.01 29.96 29.94
N THR A 711 13.74 28.87 30.64
CA THR A 711 14.71 28.09 31.43
C THR A 711 14.25 26.64 31.53
N SER A 712 15.18 25.71 31.72
CA SER A 712 14.81 24.35 32.10
C SER A 712 14.25 24.31 33.52
N ALA A 713 13.21 23.51 33.76
CA ALA A 713 12.60 23.33 35.07
C ALA A 713 11.99 21.94 35.27
N VAL A 714 12.05 21.46 36.51
CA VAL A 714 11.26 20.32 36.99
C VAL A 714 9.93 20.85 37.51
N VAL A 715 8.84 20.20 37.10
CA VAL A 715 7.49 20.48 37.55
C VAL A 715 7.01 19.29 38.38
N ASP A 716 7.07 19.42 39.70
CA ASP A 716 6.54 18.45 40.64
C ASP A 716 5.06 18.73 40.87
N PHE A 717 4.22 17.69 40.87
CA PHE A 717 2.79 17.83 41.10
C PHE A 717 2.20 16.71 41.97
N TRP A 718 1.17 17.09 42.72
CA TRP A 718 0.46 16.25 43.67
C TRP A 718 -1.03 16.26 43.39
N VAL A 719 -1.66 15.08 43.46
CA VAL A 719 -3.12 14.96 43.54
C VAL A 719 -3.55 15.23 44.97
N CYS A 720 -4.47 16.17 45.18
CA CYS A 720 -4.93 16.58 46.50
C CYS A 720 -6.45 16.61 46.60
N LYS A 721 -6.97 16.15 47.74
CA LYS A 721 -8.38 16.32 48.12
C LYS A 721 -8.71 17.80 48.32
N GLU A 722 -10.00 18.16 48.23
CA GLU A 722 -10.45 19.55 48.47
C GLU A 722 -10.07 20.10 49.86
N ASN A 723 -9.93 19.23 50.86
CA ASN A 723 -9.48 19.61 52.20
C ASN A 723 -7.98 19.92 52.28
N GLY A 724 -7.25 19.88 51.15
CA GLY A 724 -5.84 20.19 51.04
C GLY A 724 -4.90 19.01 51.31
N ASN A 725 -5.42 17.83 51.70
CA ASN A 725 -4.61 16.63 51.90
C ASN A 725 -4.18 16.03 50.56
N CYS A 726 -2.87 15.93 50.34
CA CYS A 726 -2.27 15.46 49.10
C CYS A 726 -1.81 14.02 49.22
N HIS A 727 -1.74 13.31 48.10
CA HIS A 727 -1.11 12.00 48.06
C HIS A 727 0.39 12.13 48.38
N ASP A 728 0.96 11.19 49.15
CA ASP A 728 2.34 11.30 49.63
C ASP A 728 3.38 11.22 48.47
N ASN A 729 3.07 10.44 47.44
CA ASN A 729 3.90 10.36 46.24
C ASN A 729 3.53 11.48 45.26
N HIS A 730 4.51 12.31 44.91
CA HIS A 730 4.42 13.27 43.81
C HIS A 730 4.84 12.63 42.49
N LYS A 731 4.43 13.26 41.40
CA LYS A 731 4.92 13.00 40.05
C LYS A 731 5.67 14.21 39.55
N SER A 732 6.52 14.01 38.55
CA SER A 732 7.35 15.07 38.00
C SER A 732 7.36 14.99 36.49
N LEU A 733 7.33 16.14 35.83
CA LEU A 733 7.65 16.30 34.41
C LEU A 733 8.78 17.31 34.27
N PHE A 734 9.50 17.26 33.15
CA PHE A 734 10.61 18.18 32.88
C PHE A 734 10.31 19.03 31.66
N ILE A 735 10.50 20.34 31.80
CA ILE A 735 10.46 21.29 30.69
C ILE A 735 11.91 21.62 30.39
N LEU A 736 12.40 21.21 29.22
CA LEU A 736 13.71 21.60 28.74
C LEU A 736 13.59 23.01 28.13
N GLY A 737 14.48 23.92 28.48
CA GLY A 737 14.41 25.28 27.97
C GLY A 737 15.64 26.12 28.21
N GLY A 738 15.65 27.34 27.69
CA GLY A 738 16.75 28.27 27.91
C GLY A 738 16.59 29.63 27.25
N SER A 739 17.45 30.58 27.58
CA SER A 739 17.32 31.97 27.12
C SER A 739 17.46 32.18 25.60
N LEU A 740 17.95 31.17 24.87
CA LEU A 740 18.14 31.19 23.41
C LEU A 740 17.05 30.40 22.68
N GLU A 741 16.15 29.74 23.42
CA GLU A 741 15.11 28.88 22.88
C GLU A 741 14.15 29.65 21.96
N MET A 742 13.61 28.97 20.95
CA MET A 742 12.54 29.54 20.14
C MET A 742 11.23 29.50 20.93
N PRO A 743 10.44 30.59 20.97
CA PRO A 743 9.16 30.58 21.68
C PRO A 743 8.23 29.51 21.12
N TRP A 744 7.55 28.77 22.00
CA TRP A 744 6.65 27.69 21.61
C TRP A 744 5.51 27.54 22.62
N VAL A 745 4.37 27.07 22.13
CA VAL A 745 3.23 26.66 22.95
C VAL A 745 2.62 25.43 22.30
N TYR A 746 2.35 24.39 23.08
CA TYR A 746 1.65 23.25 22.52
C TYR A 746 0.23 23.64 22.11
N ASP A 747 -0.20 23.12 20.96
CA ASP A 747 -1.58 23.23 20.48
C ASP A 747 -2.53 22.26 21.21
N ARG A 748 -1.99 21.36 22.04
CA ARG A 748 -2.70 20.27 22.73
C ARG A 748 -2.11 20.00 24.11
N LEU A 749 -2.82 19.19 24.89
CA LEU A 749 -2.45 18.87 26.27
C LEU A 749 -1.50 17.68 26.35
N TYR A 750 -0.38 17.82 27.06
CA TYR A 750 0.36 16.69 27.60
C TYR A 750 -0.48 16.04 28.71
N LYS A 751 -0.51 14.70 28.78
CA LYS A 751 -1.38 13.98 29.72
C LYS A 751 -0.57 12.96 30.50
N TYR A 752 -0.63 13.06 31.82
CA TYR A 752 0.04 12.15 32.73
C TYR A 752 -1.01 11.31 33.46
N ASP A 753 -0.88 9.99 33.46
CA ASP A 753 -1.83 9.11 34.16
C ASP A 753 -1.66 9.25 35.69
N VAL A 754 -2.72 9.70 36.36
CA VAL A 754 -2.77 9.88 37.82
C VAL A 754 -3.82 8.98 38.48
N THR A 755 -4.29 7.96 37.74
CA THR A 755 -5.26 6.99 38.22
C THR A 755 -4.82 6.34 39.54
N PRO A 756 -3.56 5.88 39.71
CA PRO A 756 -3.10 5.29 40.96
C PRO A 756 -3.17 6.25 42.15
N GLU A 757 -2.87 7.54 41.97
CA GLU A 757 -2.88 8.55 43.03
C GLU A 757 -4.31 8.91 43.45
N VAL A 758 -5.24 9.00 42.49
CA VAL A 758 -6.66 9.22 42.75
C VAL A 758 -7.24 8.06 43.56
N VAL A 759 -6.98 6.81 43.11
CA VAL A 759 -7.43 5.60 43.80
C VAL A 759 -6.74 5.45 45.17
N GLY A 760 -5.44 5.77 45.28
CA GLY A 760 -4.67 5.71 46.52
C GLY A 760 -5.17 6.69 47.59
N LEU A 761 -5.75 7.82 47.18
CA LEU A 761 -6.45 8.74 48.08
C LEU A 761 -7.87 8.26 48.47
N GLY A 762 -8.35 7.15 47.92
CA GLY A 762 -9.71 6.65 48.13
C GLY A 762 -10.78 7.51 47.45
N LEU A 763 -10.42 8.22 46.38
CA LEU A 763 -11.35 9.01 45.57
C LEU A 763 -11.95 8.15 44.45
N GLY A 764 -13.22 8.39 44.11
CA GLY A 764 -13.82 7.83 42.89
C GLY A 764 -13.38 8.61 41.65
N TYR A 765 -13.53 8.03 40.46
CA TYR A 765 -13.13 8.68 39.20
C TYR A 765 -13.90 9.97 38.88
N ASP A 766 -15.08 10.14 39.48
CA ASP A 766 -15.96 11.31 39.39
C ASP A 766 -15.78 12.30 40.56
N SER A 767 -14.86 12.02 41.49
CA SER A 767 -14.64 12.87 42.66
C SER A 767 -13.89 14.16 42.31
N HIS A 768 -14.25 15.26 42.97
CA HIS A 768 -13.52 16.51 42.85
C HIS A 768 -12.18 16.44 43.60
N PHE A 769 -11.09 16.72 42.89
CA PHE A 769 -9.74 16.86 43.44
C PHE A 769 -9.01 18.00 42.74
N THR A 770 -7.90 18.43 43.35
CA THR A 770 -7.05 19.50 42.85
C THR A 770 -5.66 18.97 42.56
N ILE A 771 -4.98 19.55 41.57
CA ILE A 771 -3.59 19.25 41.26
C ILE A 771 -2.77 20.44 41.75
N LYS A 772 -1.92 20.22 42.77
CA LYS A 772 -0.97 21.25 43.23
C LYS A 772 0.36 21.05 42.53
N MET A 773 1.01 22.14 42.17
CA MET A 773 2.24 22.11 41.40
C MET A 773 3.32 22.95 42.08
N LYS A 774 4.57 22.51 41.96
CA LYS A 774 5.77 23.20 42.39
C LYS A 774 6.76 23.17 41.24
N ILE A 775 7.21 24.34 40.80
CA ILE A 775 8.10 24.48 39.66
C ILE A 775 9.47 24.93 40.15
N THR A 776 10.49 24.11 39.90
CA THR A 776 11.88 24.39 40.31
C THR A 776 12.75 24.44 39.06
N ALA A 777 13.35 25.60 38.78
CA ALA A 777 14.32 25.74 37.69
C ALA A 777 15.58 24.91 37.99
N THR A 778 16.32 24.49 36.96
CA THR A 778 17.54 23.67 37.13
C THR A 778 18.64 24.37 37.93
N ASN A 779 18.62 25.70 38.04
CA ASN A 779 19.51 26.46 38.91
C ASN A 779 19.07 26.48 40.40
N GLY A 780 18.01 25.75 40.75
CA GLY A 780 17.43 25.66 42.10
C GLY A 780 16.41 26.76 42.44
N THR A 781 16.13 27.69 41.53
CA THR A 781 15.17 28.77 41.78
C THR A 781 13.73 28.25 41.74
N LEU A 782 12.96 28.57 42.78
CA LEU A 782 11.52 28.30 42.79
C LEU A 782 10.79 29.31 41.90
N LEU A 783 10.09 28.83 40.89
CA LEU A 783 9.27 29.66 40.00
C LEU A 783 7.83 29.71 40.52
N ASN A 784 7.09 30.78 40.18
CA ASN A 784 5.66 30.84 40.50
C ASN A 784 4.92 29.74 39.72
N SER A 785 3.96 29.06 40.35
CA SER A 785 3.15 28.03 39.70
C SER A 785 2.34 28.58 38.52
N ASP A 786 2.01 29.88 38.53
CA ASP A 786 1.24 30.54 37.46
C ASP A 786 2.05 30.75 36.17
N VAL A 787 3.34 30.38 36.15
CA VAL A 787 4.19 30.45 34.95
C VAL A 787 3.71 29.50 33.86
N ILE A 788 2.99 28.43 34.22
CA ILE A 788 2.25 27.58 33.29
C ILE A 788 0.77 27.50 33.72
N PRO A 789 -0.16 27.31 32.77
CA PRO A 789 -1.57 27.11 33.07
C PRO A 789 -1.80 25.99 34.09
N PRO A 790 -2.80 26.10 34.98
CA PRO A 790 -3.12 25.06 35.94
C PRO A 790 -3.51 23.75 35.25
N ALA A 791 -3.06 22.63 35.80
CA ALA A 791 -3.37 21.32 35.29
C ALA A 791 -4.87 21.01 35.40
N THR A 792 -5.42 20.36 34.38
CA THR A 792 -6.84 19.94 34.34
C THR A 792 -6.94 18.43 34.52
N ALA A 793 -7.88 17.97 35.35
CA ALA A 793 -8.20 16.55 35.44
C ALA A 793 -9.06 16.12 34.24
N VAL A 794 -8.61 15.09 33.52
CA VAL A 794 -9.32 14.53 32.35
C VAL A 794 -9.66 13.07 32.64
N PHE A 795 -10.94 12.76 32.73
CA PHE A 795 -11.42 11.39 32.81
C PHE A 795 -11.55 10.79 31.41
N VAL A 796 -10.95 9.61 31.20
CA VAL A 796 -11.06 8.82 29.97
C VAL A 796 -11.70 7.48 30.33
N PRO A 797 -12.93 7.21 29.87
CA PRO A 797 -13.61 5.95 30.18
C PRO A 797 -12.92 4.79 29.46
N GLY A 798 -12.93 3.61 30.11
CA GLY A 798 -12.43 2.39 29.51
C GLY A 798 -13.28 1.95 28.32
N THR A 799 -12.65 1.44 27.26
CA THR A 799 -13.34 0.94 26.05
C THR A 799 -14.20 -0.29 26.31
N GLU A 800 -14.01 -0.96 27.46
CA GLU A 800 -14.85 -2.08 27.93
C GLU A 800 -15.64 -1.74 29.20
N ALA A 801 -15.75 -0.45 29.56
CA ALA A 801 -16.39 -0.04 30.80
C ALA A 801 -17.86 -0.47 30.87
N LYS A 802 -18.14 -1.40 31.79
CA LYS A 802 -19.48 -1.78 32.27
C LYS A 802 -20.20 -0.51 32.72
N VAL A 803 -21.33 -0.20 32.09
CA VAL A 803 -22.29 0.76 32.63
C VAL A 803 -22.74 0.24 34.01
N LYS A 804 -22.19 0.84 35.07
CA LYS A 804 -22.71 0.69 36.43
C LYS A 804 -24.15 1.18 36.44
N ASP A 805 -25.01 0.36 37.04
CA ASP A 805 -26.43 0.60 37.29
C ASP A 805 -26.73 2.05 37.65
N LYS A 806 -27.15 2.84 36.65
CA LYS A 806 -28.01 3.99 36.88
C LYS A 806 -29.44 3.49 36.78
N LYS A 807 -30.04 3.33 37.96
CA LYS A 807 -31.47 3.14 38.14
C LYS A 807 -32.26 4.23 37.41
N ASP A 808 -33.33 3.77 36.76
CA ASP A 808 -34.48 4.53 36.28
C ASP A 808 -34.21 5.67 35.31
N VAL A 809 -33.91 5.32 34.06
CA VAL A 809 -34.16 6.19 32.89
C VAL A 809 -34.87 5.35 31.83
N LYS A 810 -35.93 5.91 31.24
CA LYS A 810 -36.68 5.35 30.10
C LYS A 810 -35.69 4.81 29.06
N VAL A 811 -35.85 3.54 28.69
CA VAL A 811 -35.01 2.83 27.72
C VAL A 811 -34.91 3.63 26.42
N ASP A 812 -33.73 4.16 26.13
CA ASP A 812 -33.36 4.71 24.84
C ASP A 812 -32.71 3.57 24.05
N LYS A 813 -33.37 3.05 23.00
CA LYS A 813 -32.89 1.87 22.26
C LYS A 813 -31.73 2.29 21.35
N VAL A 814 -30.49 2.02 21.75
CA VAL A 814 -29.32 2.32 20.91
C VAL A 814 -29.04 1.16 19.96
N ARG A 815 -29.18 1.38 18.65
CA ARG A 815 -28.77 0.43 17.60
C ARG A 815 -27.31 0.64 17.28
N LYS A 816 -26.47 -0.30 17.72
CA LYS A 816 -25.02 -0.25 17.53
C LYS A 816 -24.57 -0.99 16.27
N SER A 817 -23.42 -0.62 15.74
CA SER A 817 -22.74 -1.43 14.74
C SER A 817 -22.46 -2.82 15.32
N ILE A 818 -22.74 -3.87 14.56
CA ILE A 818 -22.48 -5.25 15.02
C ILE A 818 -21.00 -5.48 15.35
N ASN A 819 -20.11 -4.70 14.75
CA ASN A 819 -18.66 -4.75 14.99
C ASN A 819 -18.22 -4.00 16.26
N SER A 820 -19.08 -3.15 16.85
CA SER A 820 -18.80 -2.42 18.09
C SER A 820 -19.44 -3.07 19.33
N LEU A 821 -20.17 -4.18 19.16
CA LEU A 821 -20.79 -4.90 20.28
C LEU A 821 -19.73 -5.56 21.16
N THR A 822 -19.86 -5.38 22.48
CA THR A 822 -19.10 -6.11 23.50
C THR A 822 -19.50 -7.59 23.51
N SER A 823 -18.63 -8.46 24.06
CA SER A 823 -18.94 -9.89 24.17
C SER A 823 -20.22 -10.17 24.99
N ALA A 824 -20.53 -9.32 25.96
CA ALA A 824 -21.76 -9.43 26.76
C ALA A 824 -23.01 -9.08 25.93
N GLU A 825 -22.96 -8.02 25.13
CA GLU A 825 -24.03 -7.63 24.21
C GLU A 825 -24.23 -8.69 23.11
N VAL A 826 -23.14 -9.23 22.57
CA VAL A 826 -23.16 -10.36 21.63
C VAL A 826 -23.85 -11.58 22.26
N SER A 827 -23.52 -11.93 23.50
CA SER A 827 -24.18 -13.04 24.20
C SER A 827 -25.67 -12.76 24.41
N ASN A 828 -26.02 -11.55 24.86
CA ASN A 828 -27.41 -11.16 25.10
C ASN A 828 -28.25 -11.20 23.81
N LEU A 829 -27.70 -10.71 22.70
CA LEU A 829 -28.32 -10.75 21.37
C LEU A 829 -28.59 -12.20 20.92
N LYS A 830 -27.59 -13.08 21.03
CA LYS A 830 -27.75 -14.50 20.68
C LYS A 830 -28.80 -15.18 21.54
N ASP A 831 -28.81 -14.90 22.84
CA ASP A 831 -29.75 -15.54 23.77
C ASP A 831 -31.18 -15.04 23.57
N ALA A 832 -31.37 -13.75 23.30
CA ALA A 832 -32.67 -13.18 22.96
C ALA A 832 -33.24 -13.79 21.68
N LEU A 833 -32.41 -13.90 20.62
CA LEU A 833 -32.84 -14.52 19.36
C LEU A 833 -33.17 -16.01 19.53
N LYS A 834 -32.39 -16.76 20.32
CA LYS A 834 -32.72 -18.16 20.63
C LYS A 834 -34.08 -18.28 21.32
N ARG A 835 -34.37 -17.42 22.30
CA ARG A 835 -35.67 -17.39 22.98
C ARG A 835 -36.81 -17.05 22.01
N LEU A 836 -36.61 -16.06 21.14
CA LEU A 836 -37.59 -15.67 20.11
C LEU A 836 -37.85 -16.80 19.08
N LYS A 837 -36.81 -17.52 18.62
CA LYS A 837 -36.93 -18.68 17.72
C LYS A 837 -37.71 -19.85 18.35
N ASN A 838 -37.57 -19.99 19.68
CA ASN A 838 -38.24 -21.04 20.45
C ASN A 838 -39.68 -20.69 20.84
N ASP A 839 -40.08 -19.42 20.78
CA ASP A 839 -41.48 -19.04 20.99
C ASP A 839 -42.33 -19.44 19.77
N ASN A 840 -43.39 -20.22 20.02
CA ASN A 840 -44.37 -20.66 19.03
C ASN A 840 -45.67 -19.85 19.10
N SER A 841 -45.73 -18.82 19.96
CA SER A 841 -46.84 -17.90 20.06
C SER A 841 -46.84 -16.89 18.90
N LYS A 842 -47.85 -16.00 18.88
CA LYS A 842 -47.91 -14.85 17.97
C LYS A 842 -46.78 -13.82 18.18
N HIS A 843 -46.02 -13.92 19.28
CA HIS A 843 -44.83 -13.12 19.57
C HIS A 843 -43.53 -13.79 19.10
N GLY A 844 -43.60 -15.02 18.60
CA GLY A 844 -42.44 -15.80 18.18
C GLY A 844 -41.93 -15.48 16.78
N PHE A 845 -40.69 -15.90 16.50
CA PHE A 845 -39.99 -15.64 15.25
C PHE A 845 -40.77 -16.07 14.00
N GLN A 846 -41.46 -17.22 14.04
CA GLN A 846 -42.22 -17.73 12.89
C GLN A 846 -43.41 -16.85 12.53
N ALA A 847 -44.12 -16.32 13.54
CA ALA A 847 -45.25 -15.43 13.31
C ALA A 847 -44.79 -14.11 12.68
N LEU A 848 -43.66 -13.58 13.16
CA LEU A 848 -43.04 -12.36 12.63
C LEU A 848 -42.55 -12.55 11.20
N ALA A 849 -41.82 -13.64 10.91
CA ALA A 849 -41.32 -13.94 9.55
C ALA A 849 -42.45 -14.04 8.51
N GLY A 850 -43.62 -14.54 8.92
CA GLY A 850 -44.82 -14.64 8.07
C GLY A 850 -45.43 -13.31 7.63
N TYR A 851 -44.98 -12.16 8.15
CA TYR A 851 -45.48 -10.83 7.74
C TYR A 851 -45.03 -10.43 6.34
N HIS A 852 -43.80 -10.81 5.98
CA HIS A 852 -43.17 -10.39 4.74
C HIS A 852 -43.52 -11.32 3.58
N GLY A 853 -43.33 -12.63 3.74
CA GLY A 853 -43.43 -13.60 2.65
C GLY A 853 -44.53 -14.66 2.85
N ALA A 854 -44.19 -15.90 2.53
CA ALA A 854 -45.07 -17.05 2.69
C ALA A 854 -45.09 -17.54 4.15
N PRO A 855 -46.22 -18.07 4.67
CA PRO A 855 -47.53 -18.12 4.04
C PRO A 855 -48.21 -16.75 4.09
N GLY A 856 -48.60 -16.22 2.93
CA GLY A 856 -49.16 -14.87 2.83
C GLY A 856 -50.36 -14.62 3.75
N LEU A 857 -50.33 -13.50 4.47
CA LEU A 857 -51.38 -13.10 5.43
C LEU A 857 -52.46 -12.21 4.80
N CYS A 858 -52.15 -11.56 3.68
CA CYS A 858 -53.06 -10.64 3.00
C CYS A 858 -53.91 -11.40 1.97
N LYS A 859 -55.05 -10.81 1.57
CA LYS A 859 -55.90 -11.37 0.50
C LYS A 859 -55.86 -10.48 -0.72
N SER A 860 -55.70 -11.08 -1.90
CA SER A 860 -55.86 -10.42 -3.19
C SER A 860 -57.32 -10.01 -3.42
N LYS A 861 -57.59 -9.26 -4.50
CA LYS A 861 -58.97 -8.93 -4.92
C LYS A 861 -59.81 -10.17 -5.25
N THR A 862 -59.17 -11.29 -5.60
CA THR A 862 -59.81 -12.59 -5.90
C THR A 862 -59.94 -13.50 -4.68
N GLY A 863 -59.46 -13.06 -3.50
CA GLY A 863 -59.57 -13.81 -2.24
C GLY A 863 -58.40 -14.77 -1.96
N GLU A 864 -57.42 -14.86 -2.86
CA GLU A 864 -56.21 -15.67 -2.70
C GLU A 864 -55.27 -15.05 -1.66
N LYS A 865 -54.58 -15.90 -0.89
CA LYS A 865 -53.59 -15.45 0.09
C LYS A 865 -52.33 -14.95 -0.63
N GLN A 866 -51.88 -13.74 -0.29
CA GLN A 866 -50.69 -13.10 -0.82
C GLN A 866 -49.85 -12.48 0.31
N ALA A 867 -48.58 -12.23 0.04
CA ALA A 867 -47.69 -11.49 0.93
C ALA A 867 -48.26 -10.11 1.27
N CYS A 868 -48.05 -9.65 2.51
CA CYS A 868 -48.46 -8.30 2.93
C CYS A 868 -47.35 -7.25 2.71
N CYS A 869 -46.13 -7.68 2.34
CA CYS A 869 -45.02 -6.78 2.11
C CYS A 869 -45.32 -5.79 0.99
N ILE A 870 -44.86 -4.55 1.16
CA ILE A 870 -44.97 -3.49 0.17
C ILE A 870 -43.61 -3.36 -0.51
N HIS A 871 -43.56 -3.59 -1.82
CA HIS A 871 -42.40 -3.41 -2.72
C HIS A 871 -42.86 -2.66 -3.97
N GLY A 872 -41.98 -1.87 -4.57
CA GLY A 872 -42.26 -1.04 -5.74
C GLY A 872 -43.23 0.11 -5.49
N MET A 873 -43.37 0.57 -4.24
CA MET A 873 -44.29 1.66 -3.86
C MET A 873 -43.62 2.69 -2.95
N PRO A 874 -44.07 3.95 -2.91
CA PRO A 874 -43.51 5.00 -2.05
C PRO A 874 -43.51 4.67 -0.54
N ALA A 875 -44.36 3.75 -0.10
CA ALA A 875 -44.42 3.27 1.28
C ALA A 875 -43.42 2.13 1.60
N PHE A 876 -42.51 1.80 0.67
CA PHE A 876 -41.53 0.74 0.87
C PHE A 876 -40.62 0.96 2.11
N PRO A 877 -39.94 2.12 2.29
CA PRO A 877 -39.06 2.31 3.45
C PRO A 877 -39.84 2.33 4.77
N THR A 878 -41.03 2.93 4.75
CA THR A 878 -41.90 3.10 5.91
C THR A 878 -42.46 1.76 6.41
N TRP A 879 -42.82 0.86 5.50
CA TRP A 879 -43.25 -0.50 5.83
C TRP A 879 -42.11 -1.31 6.49
N HIS A 880 -40.92 -1.26 5.91
CA HIS A 880 -39.76 -2.02 6.38
C HIS A 880 -39.17 -1.48 7.70
N ARG A 881 -39.20 -0.15 7.90
CA ARG A 881 -38.91 0.46 9.21
C ARG A 881 -39.84 -0.08 10.29
N LEU A 882 -41.14 -0.06 10.04
CA LEU A 882 -42.13 -0.52 11.00
C LEU A 882 -41.99 -2.03 11.28
N TYR A 883 -41.60 -2.80 10.26
CA TYR A 883 -41.32 -4.22 10.43
C TYR A 883 -40.11 -4.48 11.33
N THR A 884 -39.05 -3.69 11.15
CA THR A 884 -37.82 -3.77 11.97
C THR A 884 -38.11 -3.37 13.42
N VAL A 885 -38.90 -2.31 13.63
CA VAL A 885 -39.37 -1.90 14.97
C VAL A 885 -40.18 -3.01 15.63
N ASN A 886 -41.10 -3.64 14.90
CA ASN A 886 -41.88 -4.74 15.43
C ASN A 886 -41.00 -5.93 15.88
N PHE A 887 -40.00 -6.28 15.08
CA PHE A 887 -39.05 -7.34 15.41
C PHE A 887 -38.17 -6.97 16.62
N GLU A 888 -37.66 -5.74 16.67
CA GLU A 888 -36.86 -5.23 17.79
C GLU A 888 -37.64 -5.25 19.10
N ASP A 889 -38.90 -4.82 19.09
CA ASP A 889 -39.77 -4.85 20.27
C ASP A 889 -39.98 -6.28 20.79
N GLU A 890 -40.16 -7.25 19.88
CA GLU A 890 -40.28 -8.65 20.28
C GLU A 890 -38.94 -9.23 20.74
N MET A 891 -37.80 -8.84 20.16
CA MET A 891 -36.47 -9.20 20.69
C MET A 891 -36.26 -8.67 22.12
N ILE A 892 -36.66 -7.42 22.39
CA ILE A 892 -36.61 -6.80 23.72
C ILE A 892 -37.52 -7.55 24.69
N ARG A 893 -38.73 -7.91 24.26
CA ARG A 893 -39.64 -8.76 25.06
C ARG A 893 -39.00 -10.11 25.41
N HIS A 894 -38.19 -10.64 24.51
CA HIS A 894 -37.42 -11.87 24.71
C HIS A 894 -36.05 -11.61 25.34
N GLY A 895 -35.84 -10.47 25.99
CA GLY A 895 -34.70 -10.17 26.85
C GLY A 895 -33.48 -9.60 26.14
N LEU A 896 -33.64 -9.04 24.95
CA LEU A 896 -32.63 -8.13 24.37
C LEU A 896 -32.59 -6.85 25.21
N LYS A 897 -31.39 -6.43 25.61
CA LYS A 897 -31.19 -5.26 26.47
C LYS A 897 -30.89 -3.97 25.69
N GLU A 898 -30.31 -4.12 24.51
CA GLU A 898 -29.93 -3.01 23.61
C GLU A 898 -30.87 -2.93 22.41
N GLY A 899 -30.66 -1.95 21.52
CA GLY A 899 -31.32 -1.92 20.21
C GLY A 899 -30.84 -3.03 19.28
N LEU A 900 -31.61 -3.32 18.25
CA LEU A 900 -31.24 -4.27 17.21
C LEU A 900 -30.00 -3.73 16.44
N PRO A 901 -28.89 -4.48 16.35
CA PRO A 901 -27.68 -3.96 15.71
C PRO A 901 -27.82 -3.89 14.18
N TYR A 902 -26.92 -3.14 13.55
CA TYR A 902 -26.83 -3.02 12.09
C TYR A 902 -25.44 -3.43 11.58
N ILE A 903 -25.35 -3.67 10.28
CA ILE A 903 -24.10 -3.91 9.55
C ILE A 903 -23.78 -2.62 8.78
N ASP A 904 -22.58 -2.08 8.98
CA ASP A 904 -22.10 -1.00 8.11
C ASP A 904 -21.60 -1.59 6.79
N TRP A 905 -22.50 -1.70 5.82
CA TRP A 905 -22.23 -2.15 4.46
C TRP A 905 -21.65 -1.05 3.56
N SER A 906 -21.63 0.19 4.03
CA SER A 906 -21.13 1.34 3.26
C SER A 906 -19.61 1.48 3.32
N GLY A 907 -18.95 0.82 4.27
CA GLY A 907 -17.50 0.84 4.48
C GLY A 907 -16.70 -0.10 3.57
N ASP A 908 -15.45 -0.34 3.95
CA ASP A 908 -14.47 -1.19 3.23
C ASP A 908 -15.08 -2.52 2.71
N PRO A 909 -15.11 -2.74 1.38
CA PRO A 909 -15.61 -3.96 0.75
C PRO A 909 -14.70 -5.18 1.01
N SER A 910 -13.59 -5.09 1.74
CA SER A 910 -12.83 -6.26 2.21
C SER A 910 -13.48 -6.96 3.42
N LYS A 911 -14.44 -6.31 4.09
CA LYS A 911 -15.01 -6.79 5.35
C LYS A 911 -16.03 -7.91 5.15
N ARG A 912 -15.61 -9.16 5.38
CA ARG A 912 -16.47 -10.37 5.49
C ARG A 912 -17.73 -10.08 6.31
N ILE A 913 -18.86 -10.71 5.91
CA ILE A 913 -20.06 -10.78 6.75
C ILE A 913 -19.57 -11.11 8.18
N PRO A 914 -19.84 -10.25 9.18
CA PRO A 914 -19.28 -10.38 10.51
C PRO A 914 -19.40 -11.81 11.02
N GLU A 915 -18.31 -12.37 11.53
CA GLU A 915 -18.19 -13.81 11.81
C GLU A 915 -19.33 -14.34 12.70
N ILE A 916 -19.79 -13.51 13.65
CA ILE A 916 -20.97 -13.79 14.50
C ILE A 916 -22.22 -14.24 13.73
N LEU A 917 -22.42 -13.72 12.51
CA LEU A 917 -23.58 -13.98 11.67
C LEU A 917 -23.47 -15.29 10.87
N ASN A 918 -22.29 -15.91 10.84
CA ASN A 918 -22.04 -17.23 10.26
C ASN A 918 -22.26 -18.39 11.25
N HIS A 919 -22.57 -18.08 12.51
CA HIS A 919 -22.77 -19.07 13.58
C HIS A 919 -24.19 -19.03 14.15
N GLU A 920 -24.62 -20.12 14.79
CA GLU A 920 -25.91 -20.18 15.49
C GLU A 920 -25.99 -19.09 16.58
N PRO A 921 -27.15 -18.43 16.77
CA PRO A 921 -28.45 -18.70 16.14
C PRO A 921 -28.68 -18.01 14.78
N PHE A 922 -27.66 -17.37 14.21
CA PHE A 922 -27.72 -16.57 12.98
C PHE A 922 -27.30 -17.32 11.71
N SER A 923 -26.72 -18.52 11.77
CA SER A 923 -26.28 -19.27 10.58
C SER A 923 -27.41 -19.64 9.60
N GLY A 924 -28.64 -19.74 10.09
CA GLY A 924 -29.83 -19.99 9.29
C GLY A 924 -31.10 -20.01 10.14
N GLY A 925 -32.26 -19.89 9.50
CA GLY A 925 -33.56 -19.97 10.16
C GLY A 925 -34.40 -21.13 9.67
N GLU A 926 -35.16 -21.72 10.58
CA GLU A 926 -36.08 -22.80 10.25
C GLU A 926 -37.36 -22.25 9.63
N ILE A 927 -37.88 -22.94 8.60
CA ILE A 927 -39.17 -22.68 7.98
C ILE A 927 -40.09 -23.85 8.38
N LYS A 928 -40.73 -23.73 9.55
CA LYS A 928 -41.39 -24.87 10.23
C LYS A 928 -42.45 -25.54 9.36
N TYR A 929 -43.27 -24.76 8.65
CA TYR A 929 -44.35 -25.29 7.81
C TYR A 929 -43.87 -25.97 6.51
N LYS A 930 -42.59 -25.82 6.15
CA LYS A 930 -41.95 -26.50 5.00
C LYS A 930 -40.95 -27.57 5.42
N HIS A 931 -40.68 -27.71 6.72
CA HIS A 931 -39.67 -28.64 7.25
C HIS A 931 -38.29 -28.45 6.60
N THR A 932 -37.86 -27.21 6.40
CA THR A 932 -36.57 -26.85 5.78
C THR A 932 -35.94 -25.66 6.50
N THR A 933 -34.67 -25.36 6.21
CA THR A 933 -33.95 -24.18 6.73
C THR A 933 -33.58 -23.21 5.61
N THR A 934 -33.28 -21.96 5.96
CA THR A 934 -32.68 -21.01 5.04
C THR A 934 -31.22 -21.33 4.80
N HIS A 935 -30.76 -21.11 3.57
CA HIS A 935 -29.38 -21.31 3.15
C HIS A 935 -28.85 -20.05 2.47
N ARG A 936 -27.56 -19.78 2.66
CA ARG A 936 -26.87 -18.65 2.03
C ARG A 936 -25.75 -19.20 1.18
N LYS A 937 -25.76 -18.85 -0.10
CA LYS A 937 -24.65 -19.11 -1.01
C LYS A 937 -24.11 -17.77 -1.48
N SER A 938 -23.57 -17.02 -0.53
CA SER A 938 -23.05 -15.68 -0.75
C SER A 938 -22.07 -15.73 -1.93
N LEU A 939 -22.30 -14.87 -2.92
CA LEU A 939 -21.38 -14.77 -4.03
C LEU A 939 -20.04 -14.31 -3.44
N LYS A 940 -18.95 -15.04 -3.68
CA LYS A 940 -17.58 -14.63 -3.25
C LYS A 940 -17.24 -13.18 -3.63
N ARG A 941 -17.97 -12.64 -4.61
CA ARG A 941 -17.91 -11.28 -5.16
C ARG A 941 -18.47 -10.18 -4.25
N LEU A 942 -19.10 -10.53 -3.12
CA LEU A 942 -19.60 -9.55 -2.15
C LEU A 942 -18.46 -8.65 -1.62
N LEU A 943 -17.24 -9.20 -1.62
CA LEU A 943 -16.08 -8.66 -0.93
C LEU A 943 -14.74 -9.07 -1.59
N SER A 944 -14.77 -9.40 -2.88
CA SER A 944 -13.52 -9.54 -3.64
C SER A 944 -12.95 -8.15 -3.80
N GLU A 945 -11.67 -7.98 -3.43
CA GLU A 945 -10.87 -6.81 -3.74
C GLU A 945 -11.16 -6.33 -5.18
N PRO A 946 -11.17 -5.01 -5.41
CA PRO A 946 -10.77 -4.53 -6.72
C PRO A 946 -9.36 -5.10 -6.95
N THR A 947 -9.25 -6.08 -7.83
CA THR A 947 -8.01 -6.19 -8.59
C THR A 947 -7.91 -4.87 -9.34
N ASP A 948 -6.93 -4.07 -8.92
CA ASP A 948 -6.58 -2.75 -9.44
C ASP A 948 -7.42 -1.57 -8.92
N LYS A 949 -6.69 -0.55 -8.46
CA LYS A 949 -7.19 0.76 -8.01
C LYS A 949 -8.11 1.35 -9.08
N GLU A 950 -9.20 2.00 -8.64
CA GLU A 950 -10.20 2.76 -9.44
C GLU A 950 -11.52 2.04 -9.82
N ALA A 951 -12.30 1.57 -8.83
CA ALA A 951 -13.75 1.70 -8.86
C ALA A 951 -14.35 1.53 -7.45
N PRO A 952 -15.21 2.45 -6.97
CA PRO A 952 -16.00 2.18 -5.77
C PRO A 952 -16.90 0.96 -6.02
N SER A 953 -17.23 0.18 -4.97
CA SER A 953 -18.11 -0.98 -5.15
C SER A 953 -19.42 -0.57 -5.85
N THR A 954 -19.94 -1.40 -6.75
CA THR A 954 -21.20 -1.09 -7.47
C THR A 954 -22.33 -0.72 -6.51
N LEU A 955 -22.39 -1.38 -5.35
CA LEU A 955 -23.34 -1.09 -4.29
C LEU A 955 -23.13 0.29 -3.63
N PHE A 956 -21.89 0.72 -3.44
CA PHE A 956 -21.57 2.05 -2.92
C PHE A 956 -21.99 3.15 -3.90
N GLU A 957 -21.76 2.95 -5.20
CA GLU A 957 -22.19 3.89 -6.23
C GLU A 957 -23.72 3.99 -6.35
N GLU A 958 -24.41 2.85 -6.31
CA GLU A 958 -25.88 2.76 -6.26
C GLU A 958 -26.43 3.52 -5.03
N ALA A 959 -25.80 3.33 -3.86
CA ALA A 959 -26.18 4.01 -2.63
C ALA A 959 -25.94 5.53 -2.68
N LEU A 960 -24.80 5.97 -3.22
CA LEU A 960 -24.56 7.40 -3.40
C LEU A 960 -25.54 8.03 -4.41
N TRP A 961 -25.93 7.30 -5.45
CA TRP A 961 -26.98 7.77 -6.38
C TRP A 961 -28.30 7.98 -5.63
N ALA A 962 -28.69 7.04 -4.77
CA ALA A 962 -29.89 7.21 -3.95
C ALA A 962 -29.78 8.46 -3.05
N LEU A 963 -28.68 8.61 -2.29
CA LEU A 963 -28.48 9.75 -1.37
C LEU A 963 -28.39 11.12 -2.07
N GLU A 964 -28.07 11.13 -3.36
CA GLU A 964 -28.07 12.32 -4.19
C GLU A 964 -29.48 12.87 -4.47
N GLN A 965 -30.49 11.99 -4.50
CA GLN A 965 -31.86 12.38 -4.85
C GLN A 965 -32.47 13.26 -3.77
N THR A 966 -32.95 14.44 -4.16
CA THR A 966 -33.61 15.39 -3.25
C THR A 966 -35.12 15.18 -3.17
N ASP A 967 -35.72 14.54 -4.16
CA ASP A 967 -37.12 14.13 -4.16
C ASP A 967 -37.27 12.75 -3.48
N TYR A 968 -38.30 12.60 -2.64
CA TYR A 968 -38.53 11.37 -1.89
C TYR A 968 -38.82 10.18 -2.81
N CYS A 969 -39.55 10.38 -3.90
CA CYS A 969 -39.98 9.30 -4.78
C CYS A 969 -38.81 8.78 -5.61
N ASP A 970 -37.99 9.70 -6.13
CA ASP A 970 -36.74 9.35 -6.82
C ASP A 970 -35.77 8.65 -5.87
N PHE A 971 -35.67 9.12 -4.62
CA PHE A 971 -34.90 8.43 -3.59
C PHE A 971 -35.39 7.00 -3.36
N VAL A 972 -36.70 6.79 -3.18
CA VAL A 972 -37.26 5.47 -2.86
C VAL A 972 -37.00 4.44 -3.95
N VAL A 973 -37.07 4.82 -5.23
CA VAL A 973 -36.75 3.91 -6.33
C VAL A 973 -35.31 3.40 -6.22
N ASN A 974 -34.35 4.30 -6.01
CA ASN A 974 -32.94 3.93 -5.89
C ASN A 974 -32.64 3.21 -4.58
N PHE A 975 -33.29 3.60 -3.49
CA PHE A 975 -33.21 2.95 -2.18
C PHE A 975 -33.66 1.49 -2.23
N GLU A 976 -34.76 1.20 -2.93
CA GLU A 976 -35.26 -0.18 -3.10
C GLU A 976 -34.30 -1.03 -3.94
N ILE A 977 -33.61 -0.45 -4.93
CA ILE A 977 -32.57 -1.15 -5.70
C ILE A 977 -31.41 -1.56 -4.80
N VAL A 978 -30.87 -0.64 -3.99
CA VAL A 978 -29.77 -0.93 -3.04
C VAL A 978 -30.16 -2.04 -2.06
N HIS A 979 -31.40 -1.99 -1.55
CA HIS A 979 -31.97 -3.06 -0.73
C HIS A 979 -31.98 -4.41 -1.47
N ASN A 980 -32.50 -4.46 -2.70
CA ASN A 980 -32.60 -5.69 -3.47
C ASN A 980 -31.22 -6.27 -3.82
N SER A 981 -30.26 -5.41 -4.13
CA SER A 981 -28.85 -5.79 -4.34
C SER A 981 -28.30 -6.51 -3.11
N LEU A 982 -28.51 -5.97 -1.90
CA LEU A 982 -28.07 -6.60 -0.65
C LEU A 982 -28.70 -7.97 -0.40
N HIS A 983 -29.99 -8.12 -0.66
CA HIS A 983 -30.70 -9.41 -0.56
C HIS A 983 -30.13 -10.48 -1.48
N TRP A 984 -29.89 -10.11 -2.74
CA TRP A 984 -29.35 -11.02 -3.75
C TRP A 984 -27.91 -11.40 -3.46
N LEU A 985 -27.08 -10.43 -3.09
CA LEU A 985 -25.67 -10.61 -2.76
C LEU A 985 -25.48 -11.60 -1.62
N ILE A 986 -26.21 -11.44 -0.51
CA ILE A 986 -26.07 -12.29 0.68
C ILE A 986 -26.74 -13.64 0.47
N GLY A 987 -27.95 -13.66 -0.09
CA GLY A 987 -28.77 -14.87 -0.26
C GLY A 987 -28.28 -15.81 -1.36
N GLY A 988 -27.72 -15.28 -2.44
CA GLY A 988 -27.34 -16.05 -3.63
C GLY A 988 -28.55 -16.52 -4.45
N TYR A 989 -28.47 -17.71 -5.04
CA TYR A 989 -29.50 -18.23 -5.95
C TYR A 989 -30.36 -19.36 -5.36
N GLU A 990 -30.22 -19.62 -4.06
CA GLU A 990 -30.94 -20.72 -3.40
C GLU A 990 -32.42 -20.39 -3.20
N LYS A 991 -33.30 -21.38 -3.33
CA LYS A 991 -34.76 -21.20 -3.23
C LYS A 991 -35.21 -20.72 -1.84
N TYR A 992 -34.65 -21.30 -0.79
CA TYR A 992 -34.93 -20.94 0.61
C TYR A 992 -33.80 -20.05 1.12
N SER A 993 -33.76 -18.79 0.71
CA SER A 993 -32.66 -17.88 1.02
C SER A 993 -33.14 -16.43 1.18
N LEU A 994 -32.23 -15.53 1.59
CA LEU A 994 -32.51 -14.10 1.66
C LEU A 994 -32.90 -13.48 0.31
N SER A 995 -32.50 -14.06 -0.83
CA SER A 995 -32.79 -13.49 -2.15
C SER A 995 -34.21 -13.81 -2.63
N ASN A 996 -34.94 -14.67 -1.92
CA ASN A 996 -36.29 -15.06 -2.28
C ASN A 996 -37.32 -14.37 -1.36
N LEU A 997 -38.18 -13.53 -1.93
CA LEU A 997 -39.21 -12.76 -1.21
C LEU A 997 -40.06 -13.62 -0.26
N ASP A 998 -40.45 -14.82 -0.68
CA ASP A 998 -41.34 -15.70 0.10
C ASP A 998 -40.69 -16.18 1.40
N TYR A 999 -39.36 -16.31 1.42
CA TYR A 999 -38.63 -16.97 2.51
C TYR A 999 -37.57 -16.08 3.19
N ALA A 1000 -37.30 -14.88 2.65
CA ALA A 1000 -36.22 -14.02 3.11
C ALA A 1000 -36.30 -13.70 4.60
N ALA A 1001 -37.48 -13.37 5.11
CA ALA A 1001 -37.70 -13.00 6.52
C ALA A 1001 -37.56 -14.18 7.50
N TYR A 1002 -37.50 -15.43 7.01
CA TYR A 1002 -37.19 -16.57 7.87
C TYR A 1002 -35.70 -16.67 8.19
N ASP A 1003 -34.85 -15.94 7.47
CA ASP A 1003 -33.44 -15.88 7.79
C ASP A 1003 -33.19 -14.79 8.86
N PRO A 1004 -32.58 -15.11 10.03
CA PRO A 1004 -32.39 -14.14 11.09
C PRO A 1004 -31.52 -12.92 10.73
N ILE A 1005 -30.66 -13.01 9.69
CA ILE A 1005 -29.89 -11.84 9.22
C ILE A 1005 -30.82 -10.79 8.60
N PHE A 1006 -31.99 -11.19 8.08
CA PHE A 1006 -32.95 -10.28 7.45
C PHE A 1006 -33.18 -9.02 8.28
N PHE A 1007 -33.41 -9.15 9.58
CA PHE A 1007 -33.73 -8.02 10.45
C PHE A 1007 -32.53 -7.14 10.79
N ILE A 1008 -31.33 -7.71 10.90
CA ILE A 1008 -30.08 -6.95 11.06
C ILE A 1008 -29.76 -6.18 9.77
N LEU A 1009 -29.99 -6.80 8.62
CA LEU A 1009 -29.87 -6.15 7.32
C LEU A 1009 -30.88 -5.00 7.21
N HIS A 1010 -32.13 -5.21 7.62
CA HIS A 1010 -33.16 -4.19 7.59
C HIS A 1010 -32.95 -3.05 8.60
N SER A 1011 -32.29 -3.31 9.73
CA SER A 1011 -31.76 -2.22 10.56
C SER A 1011 -30.74 -1.38 9.79
N SER A 1012 -29.92 -1.99 8.93
CA SER A 1012 -28.94 -1.27 8.11
C SER A 1012 -29.62 -0.44 6.99
N ILE A 1013 -30.70 -0.97 6.41
CA ILE A 1013 -31.53 -0.29 5.40
C ILE A 1013 -32.31 0.88 6.02
N ASP A 1014 -32.85 0.70 7.23
CA ASP A 1014 -33.51 1.75 7.98
C ASP A 1014 -32.52 2.89 8.36
N ARG A 1015 -31.30 2.53 8.79
CA ARG A 1015 -30.22 3.50 9.00
C ARG A 1015 -29.92 4.31 7.75
N PHE A 1016 -29.84 3.66 6.59
CA PHE A 1016 -29.61 4.32 5.31
C PHE A 1016 -30.74 5.31 4.95
N PHE A 1017 -31.99 4.97 5.26
CA PHE A 1017 -33.12 5.90 5.12
C PHE A 1017 -32.98 7.11 6.05
N ILE A 1018 -32.56 6.91 7.30
CA ILE A 1018 -32.32 8.03 8.26
C ILE A 1018 -31.17 8.93 7.78
N ILE A 1019 -30.09 8.37 7.23
CA ILE A 1019 -28.99 9.16 6.66
C ILE A 1019 -29.53 10.11 5.57
N TRP A 1020 -30.40 9.61 4.68
CA TRP A 1020 -31.07 10.48 3.71
C TRP A 1020 -31.93 11.54 4.39
N GLN A 1021 -32.73 11.20 5.41
CA GLN A 1021 -33.56 12.18 6.13
C GLN A 1021 -32.73 13.29 6.81
N GLU A 1022 -31.60 12.95 7.45
CA GLU A 1022 -30.69 13.94 8.05
C GLU A 1022 -29.95 14.76 6.99
N LEU A 1023 -29.63 14.18 5.83
CA LEU A 1023 -29.05 14.89 4.70
C LEU A 1023 -30.03 15.92 4.11
N GLN A 1024 -31.29 15.54 3.95
CA GLN A 1024 -32.35 16.46 3.52
C GLN A 1024 -32.57 17.58 4.54
N LYS A 1025 -32.54 17.26 5.83
CA LYS A 1025 -32.59 18.25 6.91
C LYS A 1025 -31.40 19.20 6.89
N HIS A 1026 -30.18 18.70 6.63
CA HIS A 1026 -28.98 19.51 6.41
C HIS A 1026 -29.11 20.44 5.20
N ARG A 1027 -29.73 19.96 4.11
CA ARG A 1027 -30.03 20.72 2.89
C ARG A 1027 -31.23 21.66 2.99
N HIS A 1028 -31.92 21.70 4.14
CA HIS A 1028 -33.18 22.42 4.34
C HIS A 1028 -34.31 22.01 3.39
N LEU A 1029 -34.34 20.73 3.02
CA LEU A 1029 -35.34 20.13 2.13
C LEU A 1029 -36.37 19.28 2.92
N PRO A 1030 -37.54 18.97 2.33
CA PRO A 1030 -38.53 18.11 2.97
C PRO A 1030 -38.00 16.69 3.21
N TYR A 1031 -38.20 16.17 4.43
CA TYR A 1031 -37.77 14.82 4.84
C TYR A 1031 -38.83 14.02 5.61
N HIS A 1032 -39.97 14.64 5.91
CA HIS A 1032 -41.06 14.10 6.72
C HIS A 1032 -42.41 14.03 5.96
N ARG A 1033 -42.40 13.98 4.63
CA ARG A 1033 -43.61 13.89 3.81
C ARG A 1033 -43.38 13.02 2.56
N ILE A 1034 -44.45 12.40 2.08
CA ILE A 1034 -44.44 11.54 0.88
C ILE A 1034 -45.25 12.26 -0.21
N ASP A 1035 -44.55 12.95 -1.11
CA ASP A 1035 -45.16 13.81 -2.13
C ASP A 1035 -45.30 13.13 -3.51
N CYS A 1036 -45.50 11.81 -3.55
CA CYS A 1036 -45.47 11.03 -4.80
C CYS A 1036 -46.80 10.96 -5.56
N GLY A 1037 -47.80 11.78 -5.22
CA GLY A 1037 -49.15 11.66 -5.78
C GLY A 1037 -49.83 10.31 -5.49
N TRP A 1038 -49.31 9.55 -4.51
CA TRP A 1038 -49.80 8.21 -4.18
C TRP A 1038 -51.03 8.30 -3.26
N PRO A 1039 -52.21 7.78 -3.66
CA PRO A 1039 -53.47 8.02 -2.95
C PRO A 1039 -53.57 7.25 -1.61
N HIS A 1040 -52.58 6.42 -1.27
CA HIS A 1040 -52.64 5.55 -0.10
C HIS A 1040 -51.69 5.93 1.06
N VAL A 1041 -51.05 7.11 1.02
CA VAL A 1041 -50.18 7.62 2.09
C VAL A 1041 -50.90 7.66 3.46
N GLY A 1042 -52.21 7.91 3.48
CA GLY A 1042 -53.03 7.94 4.70
C GLY A 1042 -53.69 6.61 5.09
N HIS A 1043 -53.50 5.53 4.32
CA HIS A 1043 -54.08 4.23 4.67
C HIS A 1043 -53.13 3.44 5.58
N LYS A 1044 -53.68 2.70 6.54
CA LYS A 1044 -52.89 1.82 7.41
C LYS A 1044 -52.29 0.66 6.59
N MET A 1045 -51.00 0.42 6.79
CA MET A 1045 -50.25 -0.68 6.19
C MET A 1045 -50.60 -2.01 6.85
N LYS A 1046 -50.74 -3.05 6.03
CA LYS A 1046 -50.93 -4.44 6.50
C LYS A 1046 -49.57 -5.13 6.58
N PRO A 1047 -49.35 -6.08 7.50
CA PRO A 1047 -50.30 -6.60 8.48
C PRO A 1047 -50.36 -5.77 9.77
N PHE A 1048 -49.64 -4.65 9.88
CA PHE A 1048 -49.60 -3.83 11.10
C PHE A 1048 -50.98 -3.32 11.53
N SER A 1049 -51.88 -3.11 10.56
CA SER A 1049 -53.27 -2.71 10.77
C SER A 1049 -54.22 -3.87 11.14
N PHE A 1050 -53.77 -5.12 11.17
CA PHE A 1050 -54.60 -6.26 11.54
C PHE A 1050 -54.86 -6.30 13.05
N GLY A 1051 -55.82 -7.11 13.47
CA GLY A 1051 -56.17 -7.26 14.87
C GLY A 1051 -55.01 -7.79 15.72
N LYS A 1052 -55.16 -7.67 17.05
CA LYS A 1052 -54.18 -8.12 18.05
C LYS A 1052 -53.91 -9.63 18.02
N ASP A 1053 -54.71 -10.39 17.28
CA ASP A 1053 -54.51 -11.81 16.96
C ASP A 1053 -53.35 -12.02 15.98
N ILE A 1054 -53.13 -11.09 15.04
CA ILE A 1054 -52.03 -11.13 14.08
C ILE A 1054 -50.90 -10.18 14.48
N ASN A 1055 -51.20 -8.91 14.77
CA ASN A 1055 -50.22 -7.91 15.23
C ASN A 1055 -50.49 -7.49 16.68
N PRO A 1056 -49.83 -8.13 17.66
CA PRO A 1056 -50.04 -7.81 19.07
C PRO A 1056 -49.26 -6.57 19.54
N ASN A 1057 -48.40 -5.97 18.70
CA ASN A 1057 -47.60 -4.80 19.05
C ASN A 1057 -48.42 -3.51 18.85
N GLU A 1058 -48.71 -2.82 19.97
CA GLU A 1058 -49.57 -1.62 19.98
C GLU A 1058 -48.93 -0.44 19.25
N ALA A 1059 -47.63 -0.20 19.44
CA ALA A 1059 -46.92 0.91 18.80
C ALA A 1059 -46.96 0.79 17.27
N THR A 1060 -46.72 -0.41 16.74
CA THR A 1060 -46.75 -0.62 15.28
C THR A 1060 -48.17 -0.56 14.71
N HIS A 1061 -49.18 -0.92 15.51
CA HIS A 1061 -50.58 -0.82 15.10
C HIS A 1061 -51.10 0.63 15.10
N GLU A 1062 -50.67 1.43 16.09
CA GLU A 1062 -51.01 2.85 16.21
C GLU A 1062 -50.39 3.67 15.08
N HIS A 1063 -49.10 3.48 14.80
CA HIS A 1063 -48.34 4.20 13.76
C HIS A 1063 -48.30 3.46 12.42
N SER A 1064 -49.37 2.73 12.08
CA SER A 1064 -49.40 1.88 10.89
C SER A 1064 -49.57 2.64 9.57
N LYS A 1065 -49.76 3.97 9.58
CA LYS A 1065 -49.81 4.74 8.33
C LYS A 1065 -48.40 5.13 7.87
N PRO A 1066 -48.10 5.08 6.56
CA PRO A 1066 -46.81 5.50 6.01
C PRO A 1066 -46.36 6.89 6.50
N SER A 1067 -47.27 7.87 6.50
CA SER A 1067 -46.97 9.24 6.96
C SER A 1067 -46.57 9.33 8.43
N GLU A 1068 -47.09 8.44 9.28
CA GLU A 1068 -46.80 8.44 10.70
C GLU A 1068 -45.39 7.92 10.95
N THR A 1069 -44.90 6.93 10.19
CA THR A 1069 -43.58 6.30 10.39
C THR A 1069 -42.35 7.13 9.96
N LEU A 1070 -42.54 8.27 9.30
CA LEU A 1070 -41.43 9.10 8.79
C LEU A 1070 -40.61 9.71 9.94
N ASP A 1071 -41.27 10.06 11.03
CA ASP A 1071 -40.59 10.40 12.28
C ASP A 1071 -40.20 9.12 13.00
N TYR A 1072 -38.92 8.75 12.90
CA TYR A 1072 -38.40 7.55 13.55
C TYR A 1072 -38.24 7.72 15.07
N THR A 1073 -38.15 8.96 15.56
CA THR A 1073 -37.85 9.24 16.98
C THR A 1073 -38.97 8.81 17.92
N GLN A 1074 -40.23 8.80 17.43
CA GLN A 1074 -41.39 8.35 18.21
C GLN A 1074 -41.33 6.86 18.61
N PHE A 1075 -40.50 6.05 17.94
CA PHE A 1075 -40.31 4.64 18.26
C PHE A 1075 -39.23 4.39 19.32
N GLY A 1076 -38.58 5.46 19.81
CA GLY A 1076 -37.63 5.42 20.93
C GLY A 1076 -36.31 4.71 20.63
N TYR A 1077 -35.87 4.72 19.36
CA TYR A 1077 -34.56 4.20 18.96
C TYR A 1077 -33.71 5.26 18.26
N HIS A 1078 -32.39 5.12 18.38
CA HIS A 1078 -31.41 5.89 17.63
C HIS A 1078 -30.22 5.01 17.24
N TYR A 1079 -29.41 5.46 16.27
CA TYR A 1079 -28.18 4.78 15.87
C TYR A 1079 -26.97 5.39 16.57
N ASP A 1080 -26.00 4.56 16.94
CA ASP A 1080 -24.73 5.00 17.54
C ASP A 1080 -23.94 5.96 16.63
N SER A 1081 -24.08 5.79 15.32
CA SER A 1081 -23.48 6.64 14.29
C SER A 1081 -24.39 6.72 13.06
N LEU A 1082 -24.47 7.92 12.48
CA LEU A 1082 -25.12 8.19 11.19
C LEU A 1082 -24.10 8.53 10.09
N THR A 1083 -22.84 8.12 10.22
CA THR A 1083 -21.84 8.30 9.17
C THR A 1083 -22.05 7.36 7.99
N PHE A 1084 -21.84 7.82 6.77
CA PHE A 1084 -21.83 6.98 5.57
C PHE A 1084 -20.40 6.87 5.05
N HIS A 1085 -19.84 5.66 5.01
CA HIS A 1085 -18.42 5.44 4.67
C HIS A 1085 -17.46 6.33 5.49
N GLY A 1086 -17.69 6.42 6.80
CA GLY A 1086 -16.92 7.26 7.72
C GLY A 1086 -17.18 8.77 7.61
N MET A 1087 -17.93 9.24 6.61
CA MET A 1087 -18.26 10.65 6.45
C MET A 1087 -19.46 11.05 7.32
N THR A 1088 -19.33 12.17 8.04
CA THR A 1088 -20.46 12.85 8.69
C THR A 1088 -21.43 13.42 7.64
N ILE A 1089 -22.68 13.72 8.01
CA ILE A 1089 -23.68 14.27 7.08
C ILE A 1089 -23.16 15.50 6.30
N PRO A 1090 -22.48 16.50 6.90
CA PRO A 1090 -21.94 17.63 6.15
C PRO A 1090 -20.80 17.24 5.20
N GLN A 1091 -19.94 16.29 5.58
CA GLN A 1091 -18.86 15.79 4.72
C GLN A 1091 -19.43 15.01 3.53
N LEU A 1092 -20.43 14.17 3.78
CA LEU A 1092 -21.15 13.41 2.77
C LEU A 1092 -21.85 14.35 1.78
N ASP A 1093 -22.51 15.40 2.25
CA ASP A 1093 -23.16 16.37 1.36
C ASP A 1093 -22.14 17.07 0.45
N LYS A 1094 -21.03 17.55 1.05
CA LYS A 1094 -19.92 18.14 0.30
C LYS A 1094 -19.33 17.17 -0.73
N TYR A 1095 -19.24 15.89 -0.39
CA TYR A 1095 -18.78 14.84 -1.29
C TYR A 1095 -19.76 14.63 -2.45
N ILE A 1096 -21.06 14.55 -2.18
CA ILE A 1096 -22.11 14.43 -3.20
C ILE A 1096 -22.09 15.65 -4.14
N GLU A 1097 -22.00 16.87 -3.61
CA GLU A 1097 -21.93 18.08 -4.41
C GLU A 1097 -20.64 18.16 -5.25
N LYS A 1098 -19.52 17.72 -4.69
CA LYS A 1098 -18.27 17.56 -5.44
C LYS A 1098 -18.48 16.58 -6.61
N ARG A 1099 -19.06 15.40 -6.36
CA ARG A 1099 -19.35 14.37 -7.38
C ARG A 1099 -20.31 14.87 -8.46
N LYS A 1100 -21.36 15.61 -8.10
CA LYS A 1100 -22.27 16.27 -9.05
C LYS A 1100 -21.57 17.23 -10.00
N LYS A 1101 -20.51 17.90 -9.53
CA LYS A 1101 -19.71 18.83 -10.34
C LYS A 1101 -18.76 18.11 -11.30
N TYR A 1102 -18.36 16.88 -10.97
CA TYR A 1102 -17.51 16.04 -11.83
C TYR A 1102 -18.30 15.28 -12.89
N ARG A 1103 -19.60 15.02 -12.66
CA ARG A 1103 -20.53 14.54 -13.69
C ARG A 1103 -21.02 15.71 -14.54
#